data_AF-A0A8K0VZB6-F1
#
_entry.id   AF-A0A8K0VZB6-F1
#
_cell.length_a   1.000
_cell.length_b   1.000
_cell.length_c   1.000
_cell.angle_alpha   90.00
_cell.angle_beta   90.00
_cell.angle_gamma   90.00
#
_symmetry.space_group_name_H-M   'P 1'
#
loop_
_entity.id
_entity.type
_entity.pdbx_description
1 polymer ?
#
loop_
_entity_poly.entity_id
_entity_poly.type
_entity_poly.pdbx_seq_one_letter_code
_entity_poly.pdbx_strand_id
1 'polypeptide(L)'
;MSLTYGAGGATAALGVVGLYMLFQGEGEAFNVGAFLETVSPYTFASLGIALCIGLSVVGSAWGIWTTGVSIVGGGVKAPRIRTKNLISIIFCEVVAIYGVIMAIIFSAKLNQLDDIEQIFSPSNIFTGYALFWAGLTVGMCNLICGVCVGINGSSAALADAADPTLFVKILTIEIFAAILGLFGLIIGLLMQSNANDFDEGGTKLKAAILIVSDTASKDASTDKCIPVLKDVFGSVGDNQWEVSETSIVPDDVLAIQKSIKTWTDCEEPVNLVVTSGGTGFAIKDVTPEAVTLLLDRHAPVALMARPVAGVRKHTLVLTLPGSPKGAKENLEAILKLLPHACIQAAGADTRLLHIGGVKKLEKEAGVSPIAKATGAASGHHHHHHHGPGHSHSHGGHAGPKPHTKPEDRPRSNDPAAGPTNRYRASPYPMLPVDDALKLIAQQTPAPTVQKVPVDMKLGGTVLAEDVKATESVPAFRASIVDGYAIRIPTAGKFEKGVYPVTIISHAQPGEVDELKEGEIARITTGAPLPPGADAVVMVEDTELRSQTEDGKEEKMIEILTDEIKTGENVREVGSDVKEGDTILKKGEGITVVGGEFGLLASVGTREVSIYKRPVVGVLSTGDEIIEHNREGPLRLGEVRDTNRPTLLTAVRSHRFEAIDLGIVSDKPGSLEETLRSALRKCDVIITSGGVSMGELDLLKPTIERSLGGTIHFGRVNMKPGKPTTFATIPVKDDNGNRVDKVIFSLPGNPASAVVCFHLFVLPSLHQQAGIKPTGLPRIKAVLDEDIKMDKGRPEYHRALVITKEDGLLYASSTGGQRSSRIGSFKGANALLCMPQGEGSMKKGQKVDALLMGKLGEIER
;
A
#
# COMPACT_ATOMS: atom_id res chain seq x y z
N MET A 1 -19.80 -11.69 -53.37
CA MET A 1 -19.60 -13.04 -53.96
C MET A 1 -18.79 -14.00 -53.06
N SER A 2 -18.33 -13.62 -51.86
CA SER A 2 -17.48 -14.46 -51.00
C SER A 2 -18.24 -15.25 -49.90
N LEU A 3 -19.37 -14.73 -49.37
CA LEU A 3 -20.17 -15.41 -48.34
C LEU A 3 -20.93 -16.65 -48.84
N THR A 4 -21.24 -16.73 -50.13
CA THR A 4 -21.96 -17.85 -50.73
C THR A 4 -21.14 -19.14 -50.78
N TYR A 5 -19.81 -19.04 -50.89
CA TYR A 5 -18.92 -20.21 -50.93
C TYR A 5 -18.69 -20.82 -49.55
N GLY A 6 -18.57 -20.00 -48.50
CA GLY A 6 -18.39 -20.49 -47.12
C GLY A 6 -19.65 -21.19 -46.57
N ALA A 7 -20.82 -20.59 -46.79
CA ALA A 7 -22.09 -21.21 -46.43
C ALA A 7 -22.36 -22.49 -47.24
N GLY A 8 -22.04 -22.49 -48.54
CA GLY A 8 -22.14 -23.68 -49.39
C GLY A 8 -21.22 -24.81 -48.94
N GLY A 9 -19.96 -24.50 -48.58
CA GLY A 9 -18.99 -25.46 -48.09
C GLY A 9 -19.39 -26.08 -46.74
N ALA A 10 -19.84 -25.28 -45.78
CA ALA A 10 -20.33 -25.78 -44.49
C ALA A 10 -21.59 -26.65 -44.65
N THR A 11 -22.52 -26.23 -45.51
CA THR A 11 -23.75 -26.99 -45.79
C THR A 11 -23.44 -28.30 -46.50
N ALA A 12 -22.49 -28.29 -47.45
CA ALA A 12 -22.04 -29.50 -48.13
C ALA A 12 -21.31 -30.46 -47.18
N ALA A 13 -20.44 -29.95 -46.30
CA ALA A 13 -19.73 -30.77 -45.31
C ALA A 13 -20.71 -31.40 -44.30
N LEU A 14 -21.63 -30.60 -43.75
CA LEU A 14 -22.68 -31.10 -42.86
C LEU A 14 -23.62 -32.09 -43.57
N GLY A 15 -23.92 -31.84 -44.85
CA GLY A 15 -24.68 -32.77 -45.68
C GLY A 15 -23.96 -34.09 -45.94
N VAL A 16 -22.66 -34.07 -46.21
CA VAL A 16 -21.83 -35.26 -46.41
C VAL A 16 -21.72 -36.07 -45.13
N VAL A 17 -21.46 -35.41 -43.99
CA VAL A 17 -21.40 -36.07 -42.68
C VAL A 17 -22.77 -36.64 -42.30
N GLY A 18 -23.84 -35.87 -42.49
CA GLY A 18 -25.21 -36.33 -42.21
C GLY A 18 -25.63 -37.52 -43.08
N LEU A 19 -25.32 -37.50 -44.39
CA LEU A 19 -25.57 -38.63 -45.29
C LEU A 19 -24.70 -39.84 -44.95
N TYR A 20 -23.44 -39.63 -44.58
CA TYR A 20 -22.54 -40.69 -44.14
C TYR A 20 -23.07 -41.40 -42.88
N MET A 21 -23.50 -40.64 -41.87
CA MET A 21 -24.07 -41.18 -40.64
C MET A 21 -25.42 -41.88 -40.90
N LEU A 22 -26.24 -41.36 -41.82
CA LEU A 22 -27.50 -41.99 -42.21
C LEU A 22 -27.29 -43.33 -42.95
N PHE A 23 -26.33 -43.40 -43.87
CA PHE A 23 -26.08 -44.61 -44.67
C PHE A 23 -25.31 -45.72 -43.94
N GLN A 24 -24.57 -45.39 -42.87
CA GLN A 24 -23.89 -46.36 -42.00
C GLN A 24 -24.78 -46.89 -40.86
N GLY A 25 -26.04 -46.42 -40.75
CA GLY A 25 -26.95 -46.81 -39.67
C GLY A 25 -26.64 -46.15 -38.32
N GLU A 26 -25.80 -45.12 -38.30
CA GLU A 26 -25.38 -44.36 -37.12
C GLU A 26 -26.16 -43.04 -36.94
N GLY A 27 -27.33 -42.92 -37.56
CA GLY A 27 -28.14 -41.69 -37.53
C GLY A 27 -28.56 -41.23 -36.11
N GLU A 28 -28.55 -42.14 -35.14
CA GLU A 28 -28.80 -41.85 -33.71
C GLU A 28 -27.51 -41.72 -32.87
N ALA A 29 -26.32 -41.89 -33.47
CA ALA A 29 -25.04 -41.91 -32.75
C ALA A 29 -24.50 -40.51 -32.42
N PHE A 30 -25.01 -39.44 -33.06
CA PHE A 30 -24.64 -38.07 -32.70
C PHE A 30 -25.36 -37.62 -31.44
N ASN A 31 -24.91 -38.13 -30.29
CA ASN A 31 -25.37 -37.70 -28.99
C ASN A 31 -24.55 -36.47 -28.57
N VAL A 32 -25.15 -35.28 -28.65
CA VAL A 32 -24.52 -34.01 -28.25
C VAL A 32 -24.07 -34.06 -26.79
N GLY A 33 -24.82 -34.73 -25.91
CA GLY A 33 -24.43 -34.94 -24.52
C GLY A 33 -23.16 -35.79 -24.41
N ALA A 34 -23.11 -36.91 -25.13
CA ALA A 34 -21.92 -37.77 -25.15
C ALA A 34 -20.70 -37.05 -25.75
N PHE A 35 -20.88 -36.21 -26.77
CA PHE A 35 -19.80 -35.39 -27.33
C PHE A 35 -19.26 -34.38 -26.30
N LEU A 36 -20.16 -33.71 -25.57
CA LEU A 36 -19.78 -32.76 -24.51
C LEU A 36 -19.12 -33.45 -23.30
N GLU A 37 -19.49 -34.70 -23.00
CA GLU A 37 -18.90 -35.46 -21.89
C GLU A 37 -17.56 -36.14 -22.25
N THR A 38 -17.35 -36.49 -23.52
CA THR A 38 -16.15 -37.24 -23.96
C THR A 38 -14.99 -36.33 -24.40
N VAL A 39 -15.26 -35.09 -24.79
CA VAL A 39 -14.22 -34.14 -25.19
C VAL A 39 -13.52 -33.60 -23.94
N SER A 40 -12.18 -33.72 -23.93
CA SER A 40 -11.36 -33.26 -22.80
C SER A 40 -11.60 -31.77 -22.49
N PRO A 41 -11.78 -31.41 -21.21
CA PRO A 41 -11.88 -30.01 -20.79
C PRO A 41 -10.67 -29.15 -21.19
N TYR A 42 -9.47 -29.73 -21.29
CA TYR A 42 -8.29 -29.04 -21.84
C TYR A 42 -8.49 -28.63 -23.30
N THR A 43 -9.16 -29.46 -24.08
CA THR A 43 -9.46 -29.16 -25.50
C THR A 43 -10.42 -27.99 -25.59
N PHE A 44 -11.46 -27.93 -24.76
CA PHE A 44 -12.37 -26.78 -24.70
C PHE A 44 -11.65 -25.50 -24.27
N ALA A 45 -10.86 -25.56 -23.21
CA ALA A 45 -10.10 -24.39 -22.75
C ALA A 45 -9.10 -23.90 -23.80
N SER A 46 -8.30 -24.81 -24.37
CA SER A 46 -7.31 -24.50 -25.40
C SER A 46 -7.94 -23.94 -26.67
N LEU A 47 -9.09 -24.49 -27.08
CA LEU A 47 -9.87 -23.96 -28.20
C LEU A 47 -10.40 -22.57 -27.91
N GLY A 48 -10.86 -22.29 -26.69
CA GLY A 48 -11.23 -20.95 -26.23
C GLY A 48 -10.09 -19.95 -26.34
N ILE A 49 -8.91 -20.33 -25.83
CA ILE A 49 -7.68 -19.52 -25.89
C ILE A 49 -7.28 -19.26 -27.35
N ALA A 50 -7.33 -20.28 -28.20
CA ALA A 50 -7.03 -20.16 -29.62
C ALA A 50 -8.02 -19.23 -30.35
N LEU A 51 -9.32 -19.34 -30.04
CA LEU A 51 -10.36 -18.46 -30.57
C LEU A 51 -10.18 -17.01 -30.09
N CYS A 52 -9.78 -16.81 -28.84
CA CYS A 52 -9.49 -15.48 -28.28
C CYS A 52 -8.39 -14.78 -29.08
N ILE A 53 -7.24 -15.42 -29.28
CA ILE A 53 -6.14 -14.84 -30.06
C ILE A 53 -6.53 -14.74 -31.53
N GLY A 54 -6.98 -15.83 -32.14
CA GLY A 54 -7.22 -15.93 -33.57
C GLY A 54 -8.23 -14.91 -34.07
N LEU A 55 -9.39 -14.80 -33.43
CA LEU A 55 -10.43 -13.85 -33.83
C LEU A 55 -10.00 -12.38 -33.58
N SER A 56 -9.25 -12.13 -32.50
CA SER A 56 -8.72 -10.78 -32.21
C SER A 56 -7.69 -10.33 -33.26
N VAL A 57 -6.78 -11.23 -33.65
CA VAL A 57 -5.77 -10.96 -34.70
C VAL A 57 -6.45 -10.77 -36.05
N VAL A 58 -7.44 -11.59 -36.39
CA VAL A 58 -8.23 -11.42 -37.64
C VAL A 58 -8.96 -10.08 -37.65
N GLY A 59 -9.58 -9.68 -36.52
CA GLY A 59 -10.21 -8.37 -36.39
C GLY A 59 -9.25 -7.21 -36.60
N SER A 60 -8.10 -7.27 -35.93
CA SER A 60 -7.03 -6.28 -36.08
C SER A 60 -6.52 -6.20 -37.52
N ALA A 61 -6.21 -7.35 -38.13
CA ALA A 61 -5.73 -7.42 -39.51
C ALA A 61 -6.76 -6.86 -40.51
N TRP A 62 -8.05 -7.14 -40.32
CA TRP A 62 -9.11 -6.57 -41.13
C TRP A 62 -9.22 -5.05 -40.98
N GLY A 63 -9.10 -4.56 -39.74
CA GLY A 63 -9.12 -3.13 -39.43
C GLY A 63 -7.94 -2.37 -40.07
N ILE A 64 -6.74 -2.96 -39.97
CA ILE A 64 -5.52 -2.44 -40.59
C ILE A 64 -5.64 -2.45 -42.11
N TRP A 65 -6.14 -3.54 -42.70
CA TRP A 65 -6.30 -3.65 -44.16
C TRP A 65 -7.28 -2.60 -44.69
N THR A 66 -8.45 -2.46 -44.09
CA THR A 66 -9.48 -1.50 -44.51
C THR A 66 -9.03 -0.05 -44.38
N THR A 67 -8.39 0.30 -43.26
CA THR A 67 -7.84 1.65 -43.04
C THR A 67 -6.63 1.92 -43.94
N GLY A 68 -5.72 0.95 -44.05
CA GLY A 68 -4.48 1.08 -44.81
C GLY A 68 -4.71 1.31 -46.30
N VAL A 69 -5.66 0.60 -46.91
CA VAL A 69 -6.02 0.81 -48.34
C VAL A 69 -6.53 2.24 -48.57
N SER A 70 -7.34 2.77 -47.64
CA SER A 70 -7.85 4.14 -47.72
C SER A 70 -6.76 5.20 -47.52
N ILE A 71 -5.80 4.99 -46.61
CA ILE A 71 -4.66 5.88 -46.41
C ILE A 71 -3.75 5.89 -47.64
N VAL A 72 -3.46 4.71 -48.23
CA VAL A 72 -2.64 4.60 -49.43
C VAL A 72 -3.32 5.27 -50.63
N GLY A 73 -4.62 5.02 -50.84
CA GLY A 73 -5.38 5.62 -51.92
C GLY A 73 -5.56 7.13 -51.77
N GLY A 74 -6.07 7.59 -50.61
CA GLY A 74 -6.28 9.00 -50.32
C GLY A 74 -4.97 9.79 -50.25
N GLY A 75 -3.89 9.15 -49.80
CA GLY A 75 -2.56 9.74 -49.62
C GLY A 75 -1.82 10.03 -50.92
N VAL A 76 -2.31 9.55 -52.08
CA VAL A 76 -1.85 10.00 -53.40
C VAL A 76 -2.38 11.40 -53.70
N LYS A 77 -3.64 11.69 -53.36
CA LYS A 77 -4.30 12.97 -53.62
C LYS A 77 -4.03 14.02 -52.54
N ALA A 78 -3.90 13.59 -51.28
CA ALA A 78 -3.65 14.45 -50.12
C ALA A 78 -2.52 13.88 -49.24
N PRO A 79 -1.23 14.19 -49.52
CA PRO A 79 -0.09 13.59 -48.81
C PRO A 79 -0.09 13.76 -47.28
N ARG A 80 -0.71 14.85 -46.78
CA ARG A 80 -0.83 15.15 -45.34
C ARG A 80 -1.51 14.05 -44.52
N ILE A 81 -2.39 13.25 -45.14
CA ILE A 81 -3.17 12.23 -44.41
C ILE A 81 -2.31 11.03 -44.00
N ARG A 82 -1.15 10.82 -44.65
CA ARG A 82 -0.28 9.64 -44.44
C ARG A 82 0.25 9.53 -43.02
N THR A 83 0.63 10.65 -42.41
CA THR A 83 1.21 10.66 -41.06
C THR A 83 0.13 10.83 -39.98
N LYS A 84 -0.91 11.62 -40.27
CA LYS A 84 -1.95 12.02 -39.31
C LYS A 84 -2.96 10.90 -39.01
N ASN A 85 -3.28 10.07 -40.01
CA ASN A 85 -4.25 8.97 -39.87
C ASN A 85 -3.60 7.63 -39.46
N LEU A 86 -2.29 7.61 -39.13
CA LEU A 86 -1.66 6.40 -38.56
C LEU A 86 -2.26 6.02 -37.21
N ILE A 87 -2.85 6.98 -36.49
CA ILE A 87 -3.54 6.72 -35.23
C ILE A 87 -4.65 5.67 -35.37
N SER A 88 -5.33 5.63 -36.52
CA SER A 88 -6.39 4.67 -36.78
C SER A 88 -5.87 3.24 -36.97
N ILE A 89 -4.65 3.08 -37.50
CA ILE A 89 -3.97 1.78 -37.58
C ILE A 89 -3.58 1.32 -36.16
N ILE A 90 -3.07 2.24 -35.33
CA ILE A 90 -2.70 1.94 -33.94
C ILE A 90 -3.92 1.44 -33.14
N PHE A 91 -5.09 2.06 -33.30
CA PHE A 91 -6.31 1.59 -32.63
C PHE A 91 -6.75 0.19 -33.09
N CYS A 92 -6.50 -0.18 -34.34
CA CYS A 92 -6.73 -1.54 -34.82
C CYS A 92 -5.75 -2.54 -34.20
N GLU A 93 -4.49 -2.17 -33.95
CA GLU A 93 -3.48 -3.04 -33.32
C GLU A 93 -3.81 -3.36 -31.85
N VAL A 94 -4.34 -2.38 -31.11
CA VAL A 94 -4.71 -2.55 -29.69
C VAL A 94 -5.69 -3.72 -29.49
N VAL A 95 -6.56 -3.99 -30.47
CA VAL A 95 -7.51 -5.11 -30.45
C VAL A 95 -6.80 -6.47 -30.41
N ALA A 96 -5.69 -6.63 -31.14
CA ALA A 96 -4.89 -7.86 -31.10
C ALA A 96 -4.17 -8.02 -29.75
N ILE A 97 -3.68 -6.91 -29.18
CA ILE A 97 -3.02 -6.91 -27.87
C ILE A 97 -3.98 -7.40 -26.78
N TYR A 98 -5.25 -6.97 -26.80
CA TYR A 98 -6.27 -7.47 -25.87
C TYR A 98 -6.44 -9.00 -25.96
N GLY A 99 -6.48 -9.55 -27.17
CA GLY A 99 -6.59 -11.00 -27.38
C GLY A 99 -5.40 -11.78 -26.80
N VAL A 100 -4.17 -11.26 -26.98
CA VAL A 100 -2.94 -11.88 -26.47
C VAL A 100 -2.87 -11.83 -24.94
N ILE A 101 -3.16 -10.68 -24.33
CA ILE A 101 -3.14 -10.53 -22.86
C ILE A 101 -4.15 -11.49 -22.24
N MET A 102 -5.37 -11.55 -22.78
CA MET A 102 -6.41 -12.44 -22.26
C MET A 102 -6.06 -13.91 -22.42
N ALA A 103 -5.42 -14.29 -23.52
CA ALA A 103 -4.94 -15.65 -23.71
C ALA A 103 -3.87 -16.07 -22.69
N ILE A 104 -2.96 -15.16 -22.32
CA ILE A 104 -1.98 -15.41 -21.25
C ILE A 104 -2.70 -15.63 -19.90
N ILE A 105 -3.69 -14.79 -19.59
CA ILE A 105 -4.48 -14.90 -18.35
C ILE A 105 -5.26 -16.22 -18.30
N PHE A 106 -5.85 -16.64 -19.42
CA PHE A 106 -6.57 -17.90 -19.53
C PHE A 106 -5.63 -19.10 -19.45
N SER A 107 -4.46 -19.03 -20.06
CA SER A 107 -3.46 -20.10 -19.99
C SER A 107 -2.94 -20.33 -18.56
N ALA A 108 -2.91 -19.29 -17.72
CA ALA A 108 -2.50 -19.42 -16.32
C ALA A 108 -3.45 -20.29 -15.47
N LYS A 109 -4.65 -20.61 -15.97
CA LYS A 109 -5.60 -21.52 -15.32
C LYS A 109 -5.39 -23.00 -15.66
N LEU A 110 -4.56 -23.29 -16.66
CA LEU A 110 -4.26 -24.65 -17.11
C LEU A 110 -3.01 -25.18 -16.41
N ASN A 111 -3.21 -25.87 -15.29
CA ASN A 111 -2.16 -26.71 -14.69
C ASN A 111 -2.03 -28.01 -15.49
N GLN A 112 -0.92 -28.73 -15.35
CA GLN A 112 -0.74 -30.03 -15.98
C GLN A 112 -1.16 -31.13 -14.99
N LEU A 113 -2.09 -31.99 -15.38
CA LEU A 113 -2.57 -33.13 -14.58
C LEU A 113 -2.16 -34.43 -15.26
N ASP A 114 -1.61 -35.37 -14.49
CA ASP A 114 -1.08 -36.63 -14.99
C ASP A 114 -2.14 -37.76 -15.06
N ASP A 115 -3.26 -37.63 -14.34
CA ASP A 115 -4.31 -38.64 -14.24
C ASP A 115 -5.56 -38.29 -15.07
N ILE A 116 -5.92 -39.17 -16.01
CA ILE A 116 -7.02 -38.98 -16.97
C ILE A 116 -8.39 -38.90 -16.27
N GLU A 117 -8.62 -39.64 -15.18
CA GLU A 117 -9.93 -39.60 -14.49
C GLU A 117 -10.16 -38.24 -13.82
N GLN A 118 -9.08 -37.60 -13.35
CA GLN A 118 -9.14 -36.31 -12.66
C GLN A 118 -9.35 -35.14 -13.62
N ILE A 119 -8.94 -35.30 -14.89
CA ILE A 119 -9.20 -34.33 -15.96
C ILE A 119 -10.72 -34.12 -16.16
N PHE A 120 -11.52 -35.18 -15.99
CA PHE A 120 -12.98 -35.13 -16.15
C PHE A 120 -13.74 -34.85 -14.85
N SER A 121 -13.08 -34.23 -13.85
CA SER A 121 -13.79 -33.77 -12.65
C SER A 121 -14.84 -32.70 -13.00
N PRO A 122 -15.99 -32.62 -12.29
CA PRO A 122 -17.01 -31.60 -12.56
C PRO A 122 -16.48 -30.16 -12.52
N SER A 123 -15.49 -29.90 -11.65
CA SER A 123 -14.79 -28.61 -11.53
C SER A 123 -13.95 -28.31 -12.77
N ASN A 124 -13.20 -29.30 -13.26
CA ASN A 124 -12.34 -29.15 -14.44
C ASN A 124 -13.17 -29.03 -15.73
N ILE A 125 -14.29 -29.76 -15.83
CA ILE A 125 -15.25 -29.63 -16.92
C ILE A 125 -15.85 -28.22 -16.95
N PHE A 126 -16.32 -27.70 -15.82
CA PHE A 126 -16.85 -26.34 -15.74
C PHE A 126 -15.80 -25.30 -16.14
N THR A 127 -14.57 -25.45 -15.65
CA THR A 127 -13.45 -24.56 -15.96
C THR A 127 -13.11 -24.59 -17.45
N GLY A 128 -13.10 -25.77 -18.07
CA GLY A 128 -12.93 -25.94 -19.52
C GLY A 128 -13.98 -25.18 -20.34
N TYR A 129 -15.26 -25.31 -19.96
CA TYR A 129 -16.35 -24.58 -20.63
C TYR A 129 -16.31 -23.07 -20.38
N ALA A 130 -15.99 -22.65 -19.16
CA ALA A 130 -15.90 -21.24 -18.80
C ALA A 130 -14.81 -20.54 -19.63
N LEU A 131 -13.63 -21.16 -19.77
CA LEU A 131 -12.53 -20.65 -20.60
C LEU A 131 -12.86 -20.68 -22.09
N PHE A 132 -13.56 -21.71 -22.57
CA PHE A 132 -14.06 -21.77 -23.95
C PHE A 132 -14.93 -20.56 -24.29
N TRP A 133 -15.99 -20.34 -23.51
CA TRP A 133 -16.93 -19.25 -23.76
C TRP A 133 -16.32 -17.87 -23.49
N ALA A 134 -15.48 -17.73 -22.47
CA ALA A 134 -14.74 -16.49 -22.23
C ALA A 134 -13.84 -16.13 -23.42
N GLY A 135 -13.11 -17.11 -23.95
CA GLY A 135 -12.26 -16.93 -25.13
C GLY A 135 -13.04 -16.60 -26.40
N LEU A 136 -14.16 -17.28 -26.64
CA LEU A 136 -15.04 -16.99 -27.78
C LEU A 136 -15.66 -15.58 -27.67
N THR A 137 -16.12 -15.17 -26.50
CA THR A 137 -16.71 -13.84 -26.28
C THR A 137 -15.68 -12.75 -26.54
N VAL A 138 -14.49 -12.83 -25.92
CA VAL A 138 -13.42 -11.85 -26.13
C VAL A 138 -13.02 -11.80 -27.61
N GLY A 139 -12.78 -12.96 -28.21
CA GLY A 139 -12.38 -13.07 -29.61
C GLY A 139 -13.43 -12.48 -30.58
N MET A 140 -14.71 -12.79 -30.40
CA MET A 140 -15.79 -12.26 -31.24
C MET A 140 -16.00 -10.75 -31.04
N CYS A 141 -15.95 -10.27 -29.80
CA CYS A 141 -16.02 -8.83 -29.53
C CYS A 141 -14.85 -8.08 -30.19
N ASN A 142 -13.65 -8.62 -30.10
CA ASN A 142 -12.46 -8.05 -30.72
C ASN A 142 -12.52 -8.12 -32.26
N LEU A 143 -13.02 -9.21 -32.84
CA LEU A 143 -13.26 -9.30 -34.28
C LEU A 143 -14.17 -8.18 -34.77
N ILE A 144 -15.33 -8.02 -34.13
CA ILE A 144 -16.30 -6.97 -34.47
C ILE A 144 -15.70 -5.58 -34.23
N CYS A 145 -15.01 -5.39 -33.10
CA CYS A 145 -14.32 -4.14 -32.76
C CYS A 145 -13.32 -3.74 -33.85
N GLY A 146 -12.45 -4.67 -34.28
CA GLY A 146 -11.46 -4.40 -35.33
C GLY A 146 -12.10 -4.03 -36.67
N VAL A 147 -13.22 -4.68 -37.04
CA VAL A 147 -14.00 -4.31 -38.22
C VAL A 147 -14.60 -2.91 -38.08
N CYS A 148 -15.21 -2.59 -36.94
CA CYS A 148 -15.81 -1.27 -36.68
C CYS A 148 -14.77 -0.14 -36.67
N VAL A 149 -13.64 -0.35 -35.98
CA VAL A 149 -12.52 0.60 -35.95
C VAL A 149 -11.96 0.78 -37.35
N GLY A 150 -11.79 -0.29 -38.13
CA GLY A 150 -11.31 -0.20 -39.52
C GLY A 150 -12.22 0.59 -40.46
N ILE A 151 -13.55 0.39 -40.36
CA ILE A 151 -14.52 1.16 -41.14
C ILE A 151 -14.47 2.64 -40.75
N ASN A 152 -14.36 2.94 -39.45
CA ASN A 152 -14.26 4.32 -38.96
C ASN A 152 -12.93 4.98 -39.34
N GLY A 153 -11.81 4.27 -39.23
CA GLY A 153 -10.49 4.75 -39.64
C GLY A 153 -10.41 5.00 -41.15
N SER A 154 -10.99 4.11 -41.96
CA SER A 154 -11.16 4.31 -43.40
C SER A 154 -11.99 5.57 -43.71
N SER A 155 -13.10 5.77 -43.00
CA SER A 155 -13.94 6.97 -43.13
C SER A 155 -13.20 8.24 -42.69
N ALA A 156 -12.38 8.16 -41.63
CA ALA A 156 -11.56 9.26 -41.14
C ALA A 156 -10.52 9.69 -42.19
N ALA A 157 -9.82 8.72 -42.78
CA ALA A 157 -8.81 8.98 -43.80
C ALA A 157 -9.40 9.64 -45.06
N LEU A 158 -10.55 9.16 -45.54
CA LEU A 158 -11.22 9.72 -46.71
C LEU A 158 -11.83 11.10 -46.42
N ALA A 159 -12.40 11.30 -45.23
CA ALA A 159 -12.96 12.58 -44.82
C ALA A 159 -11.87 13.65 -44.62
N ASP A 160 -10.74 13.32 -43.97
CA ASP A 160 -9.59 14.24 -43.81
C ASP A 160 -8.92 14.59 -45.15
N ALA A 161 -8.98 13.65 -46.12
CA ALA A 161 -8.56 13.92 -47.49
C ALA A 161 -9.47 14.95 -48.18
N ALA A 162 -10.78 14.91 -47.93
CA ALA A 162 -11.76 15.83 -48.48
C ALA A 162 -11.77 17.20 -47.74
N ASP A 163 -11.85 17.18 -46.41
CA ASP A 163 -11.87 18.34 -45.53
C ASP A 163 -11.10 18.06 -44.22
N PRO A 164 -9.97 18.75 -43.97
CA PRO A 164 -9.14 18.50 -42.79
C PRO A 164 -9.80 18.86 -41.45
N THR A 165 -10.89 19.63 -41.46
CA THR A 165 -11.61 20.02 -40.23
C THR A 165 -12.45 18.88 -39.65
N LEU A 166 -12.74 17.84 -40.45
CA LEU A 166 -13.56 16.70 -40.04
C LEU A 166 -12.78 15.62 -39.26
N PHE A 167 -11.44 15.64 -39.33
CA PHE A 167 -10.59 14.63 -38.71
C PHE A 167 -10.87 14.43 -37.21
N VAL A 168 -10.91 15.51 -36.42
CA VAL A 168 -11.11 15.43 -34.96
C VAL A 168 -12.50 14.87 -34.61
N LYS A 169 -13.52 15.21 -35.42
CA LYS A 169 -14.91 14.77 -35.20
C LYS A 169 -15.03 13.26 -35.44
N ILE A 170 -14.37 12.73 -36.47
CA ILE A 170 -14.43 11.29 -36.79
C ILE A 170 -13.52 10.49 -35.86
N LEU A 171 -12.37 11.03 -35.44
CA LEU A 171 -11.52 10.41 -34.43
C LEU A 171 -12.26 10.14 -33.11
N THR A 172 -13.21 11.02 -32.74
CA THR A 172 -14.06 10.79 -31.56
C THR A 172 -14.93 9.55 -31.72
N ILE A 173 -15.51 9.33 -32.91
CA ILE A 173 -16.33 8.15 -33.22
C ILE A 173 -15.47 6.89 -33.22
N GLU A 174 -14.23 7.00 -33.68
CA GLU A 174 -13.26 5.90 -33.69
C GLU A 174 -12.91 5.42 -32.26
N ILE A 175 -12.74 6.34 -31.30
CA ILE A 175 -12.55 6.00 -29.89
C ILE A 175 -13.74 5.21 -29.35
N PHE A 176 -14.97 5.61 -29.67
CA PHE A 176 -16.17 4.88 -29.23
C PHE A 176 -16.28 3.49 -29.84
N ALA A 177 -15.84 3.30 -31.09
CA ALA A 177 -15.79 1.98 -31.71
C ALA A 177 -14.78 1.04 -31.02
N ALA A 178 -13.65 1.58 -30.57
CA ALA A 178 -12.62 0.82 -29.86
C ALA A 178 -13.07 0.32 -28.46
N ILE A 179 -14.08 0.95 -27.85
CA ILE A 179 -14.63 0.54 -26.54
C ILE A 179 -15.32 -0.83 -26.61
N LEU A 180 -15.81 -1.27 -27.77
CA LEU A 180 -16.46 -2.58 -27.92
C LEU A 180 -15.54 -3.74 -27.53
N GLY A 181 -14.25 -3.65 -27.88
CA GLY A 181 -13.25 -4.65 -27.47
C GLY A 181 -13.01 -4.66 -25.96
N LEU A 182 -13.07 -3.49 -25.31
CA LEU A 182 -12.91 -3.36 -23.85
C LEU A 182 -14.06 -4.06 -23.09
N PHE A 183 -15.30 -3.95 -23.57
CA PHE A 183 -16.42 -4.67 -22.95
C PHE A 183 -16.27 -6.19 -23.08
N GLY A 184 -15.82 -6.67 -24.23
CA GLY A 184 -15.51 -8.09 -24.43
C GLY A 184 -14.46 -8.57 -23.43
N LEU A 185 -13.40 -7.78 -23.22
CA LEU A 185 -12.35 -8.07 -22.23
C LEU A 185 -12.90 -8.15 -20.80
N ILE A 186 -13.72 -7.20 -20.38
CA ILE A 186 -14.31 -7.18 -19.03
C ILE A 186 -15.17 -8.43 -18.79
N ILE A 187 -16.02 -8.79 -19.76
CA ILE A 187 -16.88 -9.98 -19.65
C ILE A 187 -16.04 -11.25 -19.61
N GLY A 188 -15.01 -11.36 -20.46
CA GLY A 188 -14.09 -12.50 -20.46
C GLY A 188 -13.36 -12.68 -19.12
N LEU A 189 -12.91 -11.58 -18.50
CA LEU A 189 -12.31 -11.61 -17.16
C LEU A 189 -13.30 -12.04 -16.08
N LEU A 190 -14.55 -11.54 -16.12
CA LEU A 190 -15.57 -11.94 -15.16
C LEU A 190 -15.91 -13.42 -15.27
N MET A 191 -16.05 -13.96 -16.48
CA MET A 191 -16.29 -15.38 -16.71
C MET A 191 -15.15 -16.26 -16.20
N GLN A 192 -13.90 -15.87 -16.45
CA GLN A 192 -12.73 -16.59 -15.94
C GLN A 192 -12.57 -16.47 -14.42
N SER A 193 -12.93 -15.33 -13.81
CA SER A 193 -12.80 -15.13 -12.36
C SER A 193 -13.68 -16.07 -11.54
N ASN A 194 -14.77 -16.58 -12.14
CA ASN A 194 -15.67 -17.55 -11.53
C ASN A 194 -15.23 -19.00 -11.75
N ALA A 195 -14.18 -19.25 -12.55
CA ALA A 195 -13.65 -20.58 -12.82
C ALA A 195 -12.49 -20.91 -11.86
N ASN A 196 -12.47 -22.16 -11.37
CA ASN A 196 -11.38 -22.69 -10.56
C ASN A 196 -10.14 -22.96 -11.44
N ASP A 197 -9.02 -23.32 -10.81
CA ASP A 197 -7.84 -23.79 -11.55
C ASP A 197 -8.03 -25.27 -11.87
N PHE A 198 -7.37 -25.80 -12.91
CA PHE A 198 -7.33 -27.24 -13.12
C PHE A 198 -6.58 -27.89 -11.95
N ASP A 199 -7.25 -28.75 -11.18
CA ASP A 199 -6.68 -29.43 -10.00
C ASP A 199 -7.02 -30.93 -9.94
N GLU A 200 -6.20 -31.67 -9.19
CA GLU A 200 -6.44 -33.07 -8.84
C GLU A 200 -7.67 -33.11 -7.93
N GLY A 201 -8.84 -33.43 -8.47
CA GLY A 201 -10.10 -33.42 -7.74
C GLY A 201 -9.97 -34.08 -6.37
N GLY A 202 -10.16 -33.29 -5.30
CA GLY A 202 -9.84 -33.72 -3.94
C GLY A 202 -10.60 -34.97 -3.50
N THR A 203 -9.89 -35.92 -2.91
CA THR A 203 -10.47 -37.01 -2.12
C THR A 203 -11.34 -36.42 -1.00
N LYS A 204 -12.58 -36.93 -0.84
CA LYS A 204 -13.46 -36.48 0.25
C LYS A 204 -12.79 -36.72 1.60
N LEU A 205 -12.88 -35.75 2.49
CA LEU A 205 -12.34 -35.83 3.83
C LEU A 205 -13.24 -36.73 4.70
N LYS A 206 -12.64 -37.72 5.36
CA LYS A 206 -13.33 -38.64 6.27
C LYS A 206 -13.54 -37.98 7.62
N ALA A 207 -14.78 -37.94 8.11
CA ALA A 207 -15.14 -37.49 9.45
C ALA A 207 -15.70 -38.64 10.31
N ALA A 208 -15.49 -38.57 11.62
CA ALA A 208 -16.10 -39.45 12.61
C ALA A 208 -16.87 -38.65 13.68
N ILE A 209 -18.02 -39.17 14.13
CA ILE A 209 -18.87 -38.51 15.14
C ILE A 209 -18.92 -39.37 16.41
N LEU A 210 -18.52 -38.80 17.54
CA LEU A 210 -18.59 -39.43 18.86
C LEU A 210 -19.62 -38.73 19.74
N ILE A 211 -20.67 -39.43 20.17
CA ILE A 211 -21.61 -38.91 21.16
C ILE A 211 -21.19 -39.37 22.54
N VAL A 212 -21.09 -38.43 23.48
CA VAL A 212 -20.78 -38.70 24.88
C VAL A 212 -22.04 -38.45 25.71
N SER A 213 -22.66 -39.53 26.19
CA SER A 213 -23.88 -39.45 27.01
C SER A 213 -24.15 -40.75 27.77
N ASP A 214 -24.22 -40.67 29.10
CA ASP A 214 -24.70 -41.74 30.00
C ASP A 214 -26.07 -42.34 29.60
N THR A 215 -26.94 -41.54 29.00
CA THR A 215 -28.31 -41.95 28.59
C THR A 215 -28.26 -42.63 27.23
N ALA A 216 -27.63 -41.99 26.24
CA ALA A 216 -27.57 -42.53 24.87
C ALA A 216 -26.67 -43.76 24.75
N SER A 217 -25.68 -43.93 25.64
CA SER A 217 -24.84 -45.13 25.66
C SER A 217 -25.59 -46.38 26.16
N LYS A 218 -26.70 -46.21 26.88
CA LYS A 218 -27.56 -47.31 27.36
C LYS A 218 -28.74 -47.56 26.43
N ASP A 219 -29.25 -46.51 25.80
CA ASP A 219 -30.30 -46.58 24.80
C ASP A 219 -30.00 -45.61 23.65
N ALA A 220 -29.48 -46.16 22.55
CA ALA A 220 -29.09 -45.39 21.37
C ALA A 220 -30.26 -44.65 20.71
N SER A 221 -31.52 -45.06 20.94
CA SER A 221 -32.69 -44.37 20.41
C SER A 221 -32.93 -42.98 21.03
N THR A 222 -32.26 -42.70 22.15
CA THR A 222 -32.31 -41.39 22.81
C THR A 222 -31.35 -40.36 22.21
N ASP A 223 -30.41 -40.78 21.34
CA ASP A 223 -29.54 -39.85 20.62
C ASP A 223 -30.33 -39.07 19.56
N LYS A 224 -30.08 -37.75 19.54
CA LYS A 224 -30.63 -36.83 18.54
C LYS A 224 -29.53 -36.05 17.83
N CYS A 225 -28.26 -36.25 18.19
CA CYS A 225 -27.13 -35.49 17.67
C CYS A 225 -26.56 -36.12 16.39
N ILE A 226 -26.44 -37.44 16.28
CA ILE A 226 -25.87 -38.08 15.08
C ILE A 226 -26.66 -37.74 13.81
N PRO A 227 -28.00 -37.87 13.76
CA PRO A 227 -28.76 -37.55 12.55
C PRO A 227 -28.59 -36.08 12.16
N VAL A 228 -28.54 -35.18 13.14
CA VAL A 228 -28.39 -33.74 12.94
C VAL A 228 -27.00 -33.39 12.43
N LEU A 229 -25.94 -33.97 12.98
CA LEU A 229 -24.58 -33.70 12.52
C LEU A 229 -24.31 -34.32 11.14
N LYS A 230 -24.86 -35.50 10.84
CA LYS A 230 -24.81 -36.08 9.47
C LYS A 230 -25.52 -35.17 8.45
N ASP A 231 -26.67 -34.60 8.81
CA ASP A 231 -27.38 -33.63 7.97
C ASP A 231 -26.54 -32.37 7.73
N VAL A 232 -25.83 -31.86 8.75
CA VAL A 232 -24.92 -30.70 8.60
C VAL A 232 -23.74 -31.02 7.67
N PHE A 233 -23.10 -32.17 7.82
CA PHE A 233 -22.04 -32.60 6.90
C PHE A 233 -22.53 -32.73 5.46
N GLY A 234 -23.75 -33.24 5.25
CA GLY A 234 -24.35 -33.39 3.93
C GLY A 234 -24.81 -32.08 3.28
N SER A 235 -25.40 -31.17 4.06
CA SER A 235 -26.02 -29.94 3.56
C SER A 235 -25.07 -28.75 3.47
N VAL A 236 -24.14 -28.60 4.41
CA VAL A 236 -23.22 -27.45 4.50
C VAL A 236 -21.81 -27.80 4.03
N GLY A 237 -21.45 -29.09 4.02
CA GLY A 237 -20.12 -29.58 3.68
C GLY A 237 -19.77 -29.61 2.19
N ASP A 238 -20.62 -29.09 1.31
CA ASP A 238 -20.39 -28.90 -0.13
C ASP A 238 -19.82 -30.14 -0.86
N ASN A 239 -20.31 -31.32 -0.46
CA ASN A 239 -19.87 -32.65 -0.94
C ASN A 239 -18.40 -33.02 -0.65
N GLN A 240 -17.70 -32.26 0.21
CA GLN A 240 -16.29 -32.47 0.55
C GLN A 240 -16.07 -33.47 1.71
N TRP A 241 -17.13 -33.84 2.42
CA TRP A 241 -17.04 -34.66 3.64
C TRP A 241 -17.77 -35.99 3.49
N GLU A 242 -17.18 -37.04 4.06
CA GLU A 242 -17.81 -38.35 4.24
C GLU A 242 -17.81 -38.71 5.73
N VAL A 243 -18.99 -38.90 6.32
CA VAL A 243 -19.09 -39.37 7.72
C VAL A 243 -18.92 -40.89 7.74
N SER A 244 -17.66 -41.31 7.87
CA SER A 244 -17.23 -42.72 7.83
C SER A 244 -17.65 -43.54 9.04
N GLU A 245 -17.60 -42.95 10.25
CA GLU A 245 -17.75 -43.67 11.51
C GLU A 245 -18.59 -42.90 12.53
N THR A 246 -19.40 -43.60 13.32
CA THR A 246 -20.16 -43.01 14.42
C THR A 246 -20.19 -43.92 15.65
N SER A 247 -20.01 -43.37 16.84
CA SER A 247 -20.04 -44.14 18.09
C SER A 247 -20.70 -43.35 19.23
N ILE A 248 -21.25 -44.05 20.22
CA ILE A 248 -21.85 -43.49 21.44
C ILE A 248 -21.16 -44.12 22.65
N VAL A 249 -20.68 -43.30 23.57
CA VAL A 249 -19.97 -43.72 24.79
C VAL A 249 -20.54 -43.00 26.03
N PRO A 250 -20.44 -43.60 27.23
CA PRO A 250 -20.78 -42.90 28.47
C PRO A 250 -19.79 -41.76 28.76
N ASP A 251 -20.13 -40.90 29.73
CA ASP A 251 -19.28 -39.80 30.23
C ASP A 251 -18.09 -40.34 31.06
N ASP A 252 -17.27 -41.20 30.43
CA ASP A 252 -16.09 -41.85 31.01
C ASP A 252 -14.83 -41.53 30.18
N VAL A 253 -13.78 -41.11 30.88
CA VAL A 253 -12.52 -40.66 30.24
C VAL A 253 -11.89 -41.77 29.39
N LEU A 254 -11.85 -43.02 29.89
CA LEU A 254 -11.20 -44.11 29.17
C LEU A 254 -12.01 -44.53 27.94
N ALA A 255 -13.34 -44.54 28.03
CA ALA A 255 -14.23 -44.84 26.90
C ALA A 255 -14.09 -43.80 25.79
N ILE A 256 -14.12 -42.50 26.12
CA ILE A 256 -13.94 -41.40 25.16
C ILE A 256 -12.56 -41.52 24.48
N GLN A 257 -11.51 -41.72 25.26
CA GLN A 257 -10.15 -41.80 24.73
C GLN A 257 -9.94 -43.02 23.83
N LYS A 258 -10.54 -44.17 24.18
CA LYS A 258 -10.44 -45.40 23.38
C LYS A 258 -11.08 -45.22 22.01
N SER A 259 -12.27 -44.62 21.93
CA SER A 259 -12.94 -44.37 20.65
C SER A 259 -12.15 -43.41 19.76
N ILE A 260 -11.64 -42.31 20.31
CA ILE A 260 -10.83 -41.35 19.55
C ILE A 260 -9.52 -41.99 19.07
N LYS A 261 -8.84 -42.79 19.90
CA LYS A 261 -7.61 -43.50 19.49
C LYS A 261 -7.89 -44.50 18.38
N THR A 262 -9.00 -45.23 18.44
CA THR A 262 -9.37 -46.21 17.39
C THR A 262 -9.42 -45.58 16.00
N TRP A 263 -9.93 -44.35 15.88
CA TRP A 263 -10.05 -43.66 14.59
C TRP A 263 -8.81 -42.84 14.19
N THR A 264 -7.87 -42.60 15.12
CA THR A 264 -6.69 -41.75 14.88
C THR A 264 -5.37 -42.51 14.88
N ASP A 265 -5.36 -43.76 15.36
CA ASP A 265 -4.17 -44.63 15.42
C ASP A 265 -4.20 -45.80 14.42
N CYS A 266 -5.22 -45.90 13.56
CA CYS A 266 -5.33 -46.92 12.51
C CYS A 266 -4.49 -46.58 11.25
N GLU A 267 -4.32 -47.56 10.35
CA GLU A 267 -3.55 -47.38 9.10
C GLU A 267 -4.16 -46.30 8.19
N GLU A 268 -5.50 -46.18 8.17
CA GLU A 268 -6.23 -45.10 7.51
C GLU A 268 -7.00 -44.26 8.55
N PRO A 269 -6.39 -43.22 9.15
CA PRO A 269 -7.07 -42.39 10.14
C PRO A 269 -8.07 -41.43 9.49
N VAL A 270 -9.11 -41.08 10.23
CA VAL A 270 -10.07 -40.05 9.78
C VAL A 270 -9.42 -38.66 9.80
N ASN A 271 -9.88 -37.74 8.95
CA ASN A 271 -9.35 -36.38 8.88
C ASN A 271 -9.89 -35.49 10.02
N LEU A 272 -11.11 -35.78 10.48
CA LEU A 272 -11.82 -35.02 11.52
C LEU A 272 -12.57 -35.94 12.49
N VAL A 273 -12.41 -35.70 13.79
CA VAL A 273 -13.25 -36.27 14.85
C VAL A 273 -14.05 -35.16 15.50
N VAL A 274 -15.37 -35.30 15.51
CA VAL A 274 -16.29 -34.38 16.18
C VAL A 274 -16.94 -35.10 17.36
N THR A 275 -16.78 -34.58 18.57
CA THR A 275 -17.51 -35.08 19.74
C THR A 275 -18.72 -34.20 20.05
N SER A 276 -19.78 -34.77 20.64
CA SER A 276 -20.92 -34.01 21.15
C SER A 276 -21.39 -34.59 22.48
N GLY A 277 -21.44 -33.75 23.52
CA GLY A 277 -21.81 -34.17 24.88
C GLY A 277 -20.64 -34.18 25.87
N GLY A 278 -20.94 -34.14 27.17
CA GLY A 278 -19.94 -34.12 28.25
C GLY A 278 -19.07 -32.86 28.32
N THR A 279 -19.47 -31.75 27.69
CA THR A 279 -18.72 -30.47 27.59
C THR A 279 -19.25 -29.36 28.49
N GLY A 280 -20.35 -29.58 29.22
CA GLY A 280 -20.93 -28.62 30.16
C GLY A 280 -20.08 -28.42 31.42
N PHE A 281 -20.61 -27.82 32.49
CA PHE A 281 -19.89 -27.62 33.76
C PHE A 281 -20.29 -28.63 34.85
N ALA A 282 -21.06 -29.67 34.52
CA ALA A 282 -21.44 -30.68 35.51
C ALA A 282 -20.22 -31.53 35.90
N ILE A 283 -20.23 -32.09 37.13
CA ILE A 283 -19.14 -32.95 37.64
C ILE A 283 -18.87 -34.16 36.73
N LYS A 284 -19.91 -34.59 36.00
CA LYS A 284 -19.83 -35.69 35.04
C LYS A 284 -19.35 -35.27 33.64
N ASP A 285 -19.36 -33.99 33.31
CA ASP A 285 -18.91 -33.49 32.01
C ASP A 285 -17.37 -33.53 31.94
N VAL A 286 -16.83 -34.61 31.37
CA VAL A 286 -15.38 -34.89 31.33
C VAL A 286 -14.79 -34.93 29.92
N THR A 287 -15.58 -34.62 28.87
CA THR A 287 -15.13 -34.68 27.48
C THR A 287 -13.95 -33.74 27.19
N PRO A 288 -13.93 -32.47 27.66
CA PRO A 288 -12.78 -31.58 27.50
C PRO A 288 -11.49 -32.17 28.11
N GLU A 289 -11.57 -32.70 29.34
CA GLU A 289 -10.45 -33.27 30.07
C GLU A 289 -9.94 -34.55 29.39
N ALA A 290 -10.85 -35.39 28.90
CA ALA A 290 -10.52 -36.62 28.17
C ALA A 290 -9.82 -36.34 26.85
N VAL A 291 -10.28 -35.33 26.09
CA VAL A 291 -9.74 -34.96 24.77
C VAL A 291 -8.44 -34.18 24.88
N THR A 292 -8.32 -33.23 25.82
CA THR A 292 -7.13 -32.37 26.00
C THR A 292 -5.85 -33.20 26.15
N LEU A 293 -5.93 -34.30 26.90
CA LEU A 293 -4.79 -35.19 27.14
C LEU A 293 -4.37 -36.02 25.91
N LEU A 294 -5.19 -36.05 24.85
CA LEU A 294 -4.88 -36.76 23.60
C LEU A 294 -4.29 -35.87 22.51
N LEU A 295 -4.34 -34.55 22.65
CA LEU A 295 -3.93 -33.61 21.62
C LEU A 295 -2.42 -33.36 21.65
N ASP A 296 -1.76 -33.48 20.50
CA ASP A 296 -0.35 -33.11 20.36
C ASP A 296 -0.19 -31.58 20.26
N ARG A 297 -1.19 -30.91 19.65
CA ARG A 297 -1.22 -29.46 19.43
C ARG A 297 -2.61 -28.91 19.72
N HIS A 298 -2.69 -27.81 20.47
CA HIS A 298 -3.94 -27.19 20.86
C HIS A 298 -4.32 -26.06 19.88
N ALA A 299 -5.61 -25.98 19.55
CA ALA A 299 -6.19 -24.86 18.82
C ALA A 299 -7.01 -23.97 19.77
N PRO A 300 -6.95 -22.64 19.65
CA PRO A 300 -7.70 -21.73 20.51
C PRO A 300 -9.20 -21.83 20.21
N VAL A 301 -10.02 -21.99 21.25
CA VAL A 301 -11.49 -22.01 21.16
C VAL A 301 -12.09 -21.11 22.24
N ALA A 302 -13.14 -20.37 21.91
CA ALA A 302 -13.80 -19.46 22.83
C ALA A 302 -15.32 -19.71 22.85
N LEU A 303 -15.88 -20.27 23.93
CA LEU A 303 -17.34 -20.36 24.15
C LEU A 303 -17.69 -20.86 25.57
N MET A 304 -18.95 -20.70 26.00
CA MET A 304 -19.47 -21.08 27.33
C MET A 304 -19.59 -22.61 27.58
N ALA A 305 -19.07 -23.47 26.72
CA ALA A 305 -19.22 -24.93 26.78
C ALA A 305 -17.88 -25.69 26.86
N ARG A 306 -16.87 -25.09 27.53
CA ARG A 306 -15.50 -25.62 27.68
C ARG A 306 -14.96 -26.35 26.42
N PRO A 307 -15.11 -25.81 25.19
CA PRO A 307 -14.77 -26.55 24.00
C PRO A 307 -13.26 -26.71 23.85
N VAL A 308 -12.84 -27.91 23.46
CA VAL A 308 -11.46 -28.28 23.17
C VAL A 308 -11.36 -28.59 21.68
N ALA A 309 -10.35 -28.00 21.05
CA ALA A 309 -9.99 -28.29 19.67
C ALA A 309 -8.48 -28.47 19.58
N GLY A 310 -8.04 -29.36 18.71
CA GLY A 310 -6.63 -29.50 18.41
C GLY A 310 -6.33 -30.69 17.51
N VAL A 311 -5.06 -30.89 17.26
CA VAL A 311 -4.59 -31.95 16.36
C VAL A 311 -3.99 -33.07 17.18
N ARG A 312 -4.39 -34.29 16.86
CA ARG A 312 -3.76 -35.52 17.30
C ARG A 312 -3.22 -36.25 16.07
N LYS A 313 -1.91 -36.48 16.03
CA LYS A 313 -1.16 -36.97 14.87
C LYS A 313 -1.50 -36.14 13.62
N HIS A 314 -2.32 -36.71 12.74
CA HIS A 314 -2.76 -36.12 11.47
C HIS A 314 -4.26 -35.80 11.44
N THR A 315 -4.97 -35.98 12.55
CA THR A 315 -6.43 -35.82 12.67
C THR A 315 -6.78 -34.60 13.52
N LEU A 316 -7.72 -33.78 13.04
CA LEU A 316 -8.29 -32.69 13.81
C LEU A 316 -9.38 -33.24 14.75
N VAL A 317 -9.39 -32.86 16.01
CA VAL A 317 -10.41 -33.25 17.00
C VAL A 317 -11.10 -32.01 17.54
N LEU A 318 -12.44 -32.00 17.50
CA LEU A 318 -13.29 -30.88 17.92
C LEU A 318 -14.37 -31.35 18.87
N THR A 319 -14.54 -30.69 20.01
CA THR A 319 -15.65 -30.98 20.93
C THR A 319 -16.80 -29.98 20.76
N LEU A 320 -18.03 -30.47 20.63
CA LEU A 320 -19.24 -29.66 20.49
C LEU A 320 -20.13 -29.75 21.75
N PRO A 321 -21.05 -28.76 21.95
CA PRO A 321 -22.05 -28.83 23.00
C PRO A 321 -22.98 -30.04 22.85
N GLY A 322 -23.40 -30.64 23.97
CA GLY A 322 -24.26 -31.84 23.96
C GLY A 322 -25.70 -31.65 23.47
N SER A 323 -26.19 -30.41 23.35
CA SER A 323 -27.53 -30.16 22.79
C SER A 323 -27.50 -30.28 21.26
N PRO A 324 -28.45 -30.99 20.60
CA PRO A 324 -28.46 -31.13 19.13
C PRO A 324 -28.44 -29.79 18.38
N LYS A 325 -29.18 -28.79 18.90
CA LYS A 325 -29.19 -27.43 18.34
C LYS A 325 -27.82 -26.75 18.46
N GLY A 326 -27.21 -26.80 19.64
CA GLY A 326 -25.88 -26.22 19.87
C GLY A 326 -24.79 -26.90 19.05
N ALA A 327 -24.82 -28.23 18.93
CA ALA A 327 -23.88 -28.99 18.10
C ALA A 327 -24.01 -28.61 16.61
N LYS A 328 -25.25 -28.49 16.10
CA LYS A 328 -25.54 -28.03 14.75
C LYS A 328 -24.96 -26.64 14.48
N GLU A 329 -25.35 -25.64 15.26
CA GLU A 329 -24.94 -24.24 15.05
C GLU A 329 -23.41 -24.07 15.11
N ASN A 330 -22.74 -24.80 16.02
CA ASN A 330 -21.28 -24.72 16.15
C ASN A 330 -20.55 -25.42 15.00
N LEU A 331 -21.04 -26.57 14.53
CA LEU A 331 -20.44 -27.24 13.37
C LEU A 331 -20.69 -26.44 12.08
N GLU A 332 -21.90 -25.96 11.84
CA GLU A 332 -22.25 -25.15 10.66
C GLU A 332 -21.37 -23.89 10.54
N ALA A 333 -21.04 -23.25 11.66
CA ALA A 333 -20.22 -22.05 11.69
C ALA A 333 -18.77 -22.28 11.22
N ILE A 334 -18.24 -23.51 11.38
CA ILE A 334 -16.82 -23.80 11.13
C ILE A 334 -16.59 -24.81 10.00
N LEU A 335 -17.60 -25.60 9.61
CA LEU A 335 -17.44 -26.75 8.72
C LEU A 335 -16.76 -26.42 7.39
N LYS A 336 -17.05 -25.25 6.79
CA LYS A 336 -16.42 -24.80 5.53
C LYS A 336 -14.93 -24.47 5.66
N LEU A 337 -14.45 -24.19 6.87
CA LEU A 337 -13.05 -23.85 7.15
C LEU A 337 -12.21 -25.09 7.52
N LEU A 338 -12.87 -26.18 7.92
CA LEU A 338 -12.21 -27.40 8.37
C LEU A 338 -11.38 -28.13 7.30
N PRO A 339 -11.70 -28.13 5.99
CA PRO A 339 -10.93 -28.86 4.98
C PRO A 339 -9.46 -28.41 4.93
N HIS A 340 -9.25 -27.10 4.92
CA HIS A 340 -7.92 -26.51 4.93
C HIS A 340 -7.16 -26.84 6.22
N ALA A 341 -7.85 -26.80 7.38
CA ALA A 341 -7.25 -27.16 8.66
C ALA A 341 -6.83 -28.64 8.72
N CYS A 342 -7.63 -29.55 8.14
CA CYS A 342 -7.31 -30.98 8.04
C CYS A 342 -6.10 -31.24 7.13
N ILE A 343 -5.99 -30.56 5.98
CA ILE A 343 -4.84 -30.67 5.07
C ILE A 343 -3.55 -30.16 5.74
N GLN A 344 -3.64 -29.06 6.49
CA GLN A 344 -2.51 -28.55 7.28
C GLN A 344 -2.12 -29.50 8.43
N ALA A 345 -3.10 -30.11 9.11
CA ALA A 345 -2.86 -31.10 10.15
C ALA A 345 -2.15 -32.36 9.60
N ALA A 346 -2.43 -32.73 8.35
CA ALA A 346 -1.78 -33.84 7.65
C ALA A 346 -0.33 -33.55 7.19
N GLY A 347 0.13 -32.29 7.22
CA GLY A 347 1.54 -31.94 6.99
C GLY A 347 1.91 -31.50 5.56
N ALA A 348 0.94 -31.04 4.75
CA ALA A 348 1.21 -30.54 3.40
C ALA A 348 2.05 -29.22 3.40
N ASP A 349 2.94 -29.09 2.40
CA ASP A 349 3.96 -28.04 2.30
C ASP A 349 3.36 -26.63 2.21
N THR A 350 3.77 -25.74 3.12
CA THR A 350 3.08 -24.49 3.47
C THR A 350 3.32 -23.35 2.47
N ARG A 351 4.07 -23.60 1.38
CA ARG A 351 4.47 -22.59 0.40
C ARG A 351 3.60 -22.52 -0.87
N LEU A 352 2.78 -23.52 -1.16
CA LEU A 352 1.95 -23.54 -2.38
C LEU A 352 0.47 -23.15 -2.15
N LEU A 353 -0.03 -23.18 -0.92
CA LEU A 353 -1.45 -22.94 -0.60
C LEU A 353 -1.80 -21.48 -0.21
N HIS A 354 -0.80 -20.59 -0.08
CA HIS A 354 -1.00 -19.25 0.50
C HIS A 354 -1.38 -18.14 -0.50
N ILE A 355 -1.60 -18.46 -1.77
CA ILE A 355 -2.00 -17.49 -2.79
C ILE A 355 -3.48 -17.71 -3.12
N GLY A 356 -4.38 -17.02 -2.41
CA GLY A 356 -5.76 -16.79 -2.88
C GLY A 356 -6.91 -17.19 -1.95
N GLY A 357 -6.70 -18.07 -0.96
CA GLY A 357 -7.82 -18.69 -0.21
C GLY A 357 -8.64 -17.76 0.71
N VAL A 358 -8.00 -16.80 1.38
CA VAL A 358 -8.65 -16.02 2.45
C VAL A 358 -9.77 -15.09 1.92
N LYS A 359 -9.64 -14.58 0.70
CA LYS A 359 -10.65 -13.70 0.08
C LYS A 359 -11.84 -14.43 -0.54
N LYS A 360 -11.68 -15.71 -0.89
CA LYS A 360 -12.76 -16.55 -1.45
C LYS A 360 -13.69 -17.04 -0.33
N LEU A 361 -13.12 -17.40 0.82
CA LEU A 361 -13.82 -17.94 1.99
C LEU A 361 -14.79 -16.96 2.67
N GLU A 362 -14.46 -15.66 2.71
CA GLU A 362 -15.37 -14.66 3.29
C GLU A 362 -16.64 -14.44 2.45
N LYS A 363 -16.55 -14.71 1.14
CA LYS A 363 -17.65 -14.52 0.18
C LYS A 363 -18.62 -15.70 0.17
N GLU A 364 -18.15 -16.91 0.47
CA GLU A 364 -18.93 -18.16 0.47
C GLU A 364 -19.64 -18.45 1.82
N ALA A 365 -19.36 -17.66 2.87
CA ALA A 365 -19.92 -17.86 4.22
C ALA A 365 -21.31 -17.24 4.45
N GLY A 366 -21.86 -16.45 3.51
CA GLY A 366 -23.31 -16.22 3.38
C GLY A 366 -24.13 -15.81 4.62
N VAL A 367 -23.59 -15.10 5.61
CA VAL A 367 -24.36 -14.71 6.81
C VAL A 367 -25.06 -13.36 6.63
N SER A 368 -26.39 -13.40 6.43
CA SER A 368 -27.29 -12.25 6.55
C SER A 368 -27.97 -12.23 7.93
N PRO A 369 -28.12 -11.09 8.63
CA PRO A 369 -28.91 -11.02 9.86
C PRO A 369 -30.40 -10.81 9.58
N ILE A 370 -31.24 -11.73 10.07
CA ILE A 370 -32.70 -11.65 10.04
C ILE A 370 -33.24 -10.83 11.23
N ALA A 371 -34.19 -9.95 10.88
CA ALA A 371 -35.39 -9.44 11.55
C ALA A 371 -35.53 -9.36 13.09
N LYS A 372 -36.00 -8.16 13.49
CA LYS A 372 -36.55 -7.78 14.79
C LYS A 372 -37.75 -8.64 15.22
N ALA A 373 -37.74 -9.10 16.46
CA ALA A 373 -38.93 -9.43 17.24
C ALA A 373 -39.17 -8.31 18.27
N THR A 374 -40.35 -7.70 18.24
CA THR A 374 -40.84 -6.75 19.26
C THR A 374 -41.89 -7.43 20.11
N GLY A 375 -41.67 -7.48 21.42
CA GLY A 375 -42.64 -7.95 22.42
C GLY A 375 -42.54 -7.11 23.70
N ALA A 376 -43.55 -6.24 23.86
CA ALA A 376 -44.16 -5.70 25.07
C ALA A 376 -43.32 -5.17 26.25
N ALA A 377 -43.66 -3.92 26.62
CA ALA A 377 -43.27 -3.24 27.84
C ALA A 377 -44.26 -3.51 29.00
N SER A 378 -43.71 -3.66 30.21
CA SER A 378 -44.26 -3.27 31.51
C SER A 378 -43.03 -3.14 32.45
N GLY A 379 -42.78 -2.09 33.21
CA GLY A 379 -43.67 -1.23 33.98
C GLY A 379 -43.62 -1.69 35.44
N HIS A 380 -42.78 -1.09 36.29
CA HIS A 380 -43.12 -0.52 37.60
C HIS A 380 -41.93 -0.35 38.57
N HIS A 381 -42.11 0.67 39.40
CA HIS A 381 -41.20 1.41 40.28
C HIS A 381 -40.89 0.71 41.62
N HIS A 382 -39.91 1.30 42.32
CA HIS A 382 -39.85 1.67 43.76
C HIS A 382 -38.51 1.24 44.39
N HIS A 383 -37.59 2.14 44.74
CA HIS A 383 -37.55 3.17 45.80
C HIS A 383 -36.89 2.70 47.12
N HIS A 384 -35.98 3.56 47.61
CA HIS A 384 -35.43 3.72 48.97
C HIS A 384 -34.33 2.75 49.45
N HIS A 385 -33.47 3.10 50.42
CA HIS A 385 -32.68 4.27 50.83
C HIS A 385 -32.02 3.86 52.17
N HIS A 386 -30.79 4.31 52.46
CA HIS A 386 -30.06 4.22 53.74
C HIS A 386 -29.59 2.81 54.15
N GLY A 387 -28.45 2.59 54.80
CA GLY A 387 -27.45 3.40 55.49
C GLY A 387 -26.49 2.43 56.22
N PRO A 388 -25.36 2.90 56.77
CA PRO A 388 -24.11 2.12 56.81
C PRO A 388 -23.74 1.52 58.18
N GLY A 389 -22.90 0.47 58.11
CA GLY A 389 -21.81 0.24 59.05
C GLY A 389 -22.05 -0.81 60.13
N HIS A 390 -21.27 -1.89 60.10
CA HIS A 390 -20.70 -2.54 61.29
C HIS A 390 -19.43 -3.33 60.91
N SER A 391 -18.53 -3.39 61.89
CA SER A 391 -17.21 -4.06 62.07
C SER A 391 -16.99 -5.37 61.28
N HIS A 392 -15.77 -5.81 60.97
CA HIS A 392 -14.90 -6.55 61.90
C HIS A 392 -13.43 -6.60 61.44
N SER A 393 -12.53 -6.41 62.41
CA SER A 393 -11.11 -6.78 62.34
C SER A 393 -10.99 -8.30 62.50
N HIS A 394 -10.34 -8.97 61.55
CA HIS A 394 -9.77 -10.30 61.73
C HIS A 394 -8.43 -10.43 61.00
N GLY A 395 -7.44 -10.94 61.75
CA GLY A 395 -6.56 -12.02 61.30
C GLY A 395 -5.59 -11.73 60.17
N GLY A 396 -4.31 -11.59 60.52
CA GLY A 396 -3.22 -11.45 59.57
C GLY A 396 -3.15 -12.59 58.56
N HIS A 397 -3.27 -12.22 57.29
CA HIS A 397 -2.56 -12.86 56.20
C HIS A 397 -1.53 -11.87 55.69
N ALA A 398 -0.26 -12.24 55.72
CA ALA A 398 0.78 -11.51 55.03
C ALA A 398 0.41 -11.49 53.54
N GLY A 399 -0.17 -10.38 53.08
CA GLY A 399 -0.43 -10.15 51.66
C GLY A 399 0.88 -10.25 50.88
N PRO A 400 0.85 -10.72 49.62
CA PRO A 400 2.04 -10.81 48.79
C PRO A 400 2.74 -9.44 48.77
N LYS A 401 3.98 -9.37 49.27
CA LYS A 401 4.82 -8.18 49.17
C LYS A 401 5.23 -8.04 47.70
N PRO A 402 4.78 -6.99 46.99
CA PRO A 402 5.17 -6.81 45.60
C PRO A 402 6.65 -6.45 45.54
N HIS A 403 7.43 -7.22 44.78
CA HIS A 403 8.86 -6.95 44.56
C HIS A 403 9.11 -5.77 43.59
N THR A 404 8.06 -5.20 43.01
CA THR A 404 8.11 -3.98 42.17
C THR A 404 7.95 -2.73 43.04
N LYS A 405 8.89 -1.79 42.87
CA LYS A 405 8.80 -0.48 43.51
C LYS A 405 7.51 0.22 43.05
N PRO A 406 6.89 1.10 43.85
CA PRO A 406 5.66 1.80 43.48
C PRO A 406 5.78 2.58 42.14
N GLU A 407 6.98 3.04 41.82
CA GLU A 407 7.33 3.74 40.57
C GLU A 407 7.31 2.85 39.32
N ASP A 408 7.52 1.53 39.47
CA ASP A 408 7.59 0.56 38.37
C ASP A 408 6.25 -0.13 38.09
N ARG A 409 5.18 0.27 38.78
CA ARG A 409 3.85 -0.33 38.59
C ARG A 409 3.15 0.32 37.39
N PRO A 410 2.47 -0.47 36.53
CA PRO A 410 1.66 0.07 35.44
C PRO A 410 0.64 1.07 36.00
N ARG A 411 0.63 2.29 35.45
CA ARG A 411 -0.31 3.33 35.89
C ARG A 411 -1.67 3.18 35.25
N SER A 412 -1.75 2.50 34.09
CA SER A 412 -2.99 2.28 33.36
C SER A 412 -4.00 1.43 34.14
N ASN A 413 -5.28 1.62 33.81
CA ASN A 413 -6.35 0.72 34.27
C ASN A 413 -6.03 -0.72 33.85
N ASP A 414 -6.45 -1.68 34.67
CA ASP A 414 -6.41 -3.09 34.32
C ASP A 414 -7.62 -3.45 33.46
N PRO A 415 -7.44 -3.90 32.20
CA PRO A 415 -8.55 -4.31 31.36
C PRO A 415 -9.33 -5.51 31.95
N ALA A 416 -8.67 -6.37 32.74
CA ALA A 416 -9.29 -7.53 33.38
C ALA A 416 -10.13 -7.15 34.62
N ALA A 417 -9.95 -5.93 35.15
CA ALA A 417 -10.79 -5.43 36.22
C ALA A 417 -12.13 -4.90 35.69
N GLY A 418 -13.23 -5.29 36.33
CA GLY A 418 -14.57 -4.82 35.98
C GLY A 418 -14.71 -3.29 36.07
N PRO A 419 -15.70 -2.69 35.37
CA PRO A 419 -15.84 -1.23 35.25
C PRO A 419 -15.97 -0.46 36.59
N THR A 420 -16.36 -1.15 37.67
CA THR A 420 -16.49 -0.59 39.03
C THR A 420 -15.14 -0.37 39.72
N ASN A 421 -14.11 -1.15 39.37
CA ASN A 421 -12.80 -1.13 40.01
C ASN A 421 -11.76 -0.27 39.25
N ARG A 422 -12.18 0.50 38.24
CA ARG A 422 -11.31 1.34 37.41
C ARG A 422 -11.20 2.75 37.97
N TYR A 423 -10.06 3.41 37.75
CA TYR A 423 -9.89 4.80 38.16
C TYR A 423 -10.87 5.71 37.41
N ARG A 424 -11.62 6.54 38.15
CA ARG A 424 -12.52 7.57 37.59
C ARG A 424 -11.79 8.85 37.17
N ALA A 425 -10.55 8.99 37.60
CA ALA A 425 -9.64 10.05 37.16
C ALA A 425 -8.50 9.44 36.36
N SER A 426 -7.92 10.21 35.44
CA SER A 426 -6.73 9.76 34.72
C SER A 426 -5.58 9.56 35.72
N PRO A 427 -4.84 8.46 35.63
CA PRO A 427 -3.61 8.28 36.39
C PRO A 427 -2.45 9.15 35.83
N TYR A 428 -2.64 9.78 34.66
CA TYR A 428 -1.66 10.66 34.03
C TYR A 428 -2.01 12.14 34.30
N PRO A 429 -1.06 12.94 34.83
CA PRO A 429 -1.25 14.37 35.03
C PRO A 429 -1.41 15.09 33.68
N MET A 430 -2.03 16.26 33.71
CA MET A 430 -2.21 17.10 32.53
C MET A 430 -0.98 17.98 32.33
N LEU A 431 -0.20 17.73 31.28
CA LEU A 431 1.01 18.50 31.00
C LEU A 431 0.76 19.70 30.08
N PRO A 432 1.42 20.85 30.28
CA PRO A 432 1.53 21.90 29.26
C PRO A 432 2.16 21.38 27.96
N VAL A 433 1.84 22.00 26.83
CA VAL A 433 2.36 21.57 25.51
C VAL A 433 3.88 21.67 25.45
N ASP A 434 4.47 22.74 25.97
CA ASP A 434 5.93 22.93 25.95
C ASP A 434 6.66 21.87 26.77
N ASP A 435 6.08 21.40 27.87
CA ASP A 435 6.67 20.33 28.68
C ASP A 435 6.53 18.96 28.00
N ALA A 436 5.41 18.72 27.30
CA ALA A 436 5.26 17.54 26.45
C ALA A 436 6.30 17.54 25.30
N LEU A 437 6.57 18.68 24.67
CA LEU A 437 7.61 18.84 23.64
C LEU A 437 9.02 18.59 24.19
N LYS A 438 9.32 19.08 25.40
CA LYS A 438 10.61 18.78 26.06
C LYS A 438 10.78 17.29 26.34
N LEU A 439 9.74 16.61 26.83
CA LEU A 439 9.80 15.17 27.06
C LEU A 439 9.99 14.40 25.74
N ILE A 440 9.33 14.80 24.66
CA ILE A 440 9.57 14.22 23.33
C ILE A 440 11.02 14.42 22.94
N ALA A 441 11.54 15.66 23.00
CA ALA A 441 12.92 15.94 22.63
C ALA A 441 13.96 15.16 23.45
N GLN A 442 13.68 14.90 24.73
CA GLN A 442 14.56 14.15 25.63
C GLN A 442 14.53 12.64 25.37
N GLN A 443 13.38 12.08 25.03
CA GLN A 443 13.16 10.63 24.94
C GLN A 443 13.20 10.11 23.49
N THR A 444 13.15 11.00 22.51
CA THR A 444 13.34 10.65 21.11
C THR A 444 14.78 10.17 20.87
N PRO A 445 14.97 8.98 20.28
CA PRO A 445 16.30 8.44 19.99
C PRO A 445 17.18 9.38 19.17
N ALA A 446 18.49 9.30 19.39
CA ALA A 446 19.45 10.06 18.60
C ALA A 446 19.44 9.61 17.12
N PRO A 447 19.75 10.51 16.18
CA PRO A 447 19.90 10.17 14.76
C PRO A 447 20.92 9.06 14.54
N THR A 448 20.59 8.14 13.63
CA THR A 448 21.54 7.13 13.15
C THR A 448 22.24 7.65 11.90
N VAL A 449 23.55 7.46 11.80
CA VAL A 449 24.33 7.85 10.62
C VAL A 449 24.35 6.69 9.62
N GLN A 450 24.20 7.00 8.33
CA GLN A 450 24.40 6.06 7.24
C GLN A 450 25.19 6.72 6.11
N LYS A 451 26.10 5.96 5.50
CA LYS A 451 26.82 6.40 4.29
C LYS A 451 26.03 5.98 3.06
N VAL A 452 25.81 6.90 2.13
CA VAL A 452 25.01 6.67 0.93
C VAL A 452 25.71 7.24 -0.31
N PRO A 453 25.47 6.67 -1.51
CA PRO A 453 25.93 7.26 -2.75
C PRO A 453 25.24 8.60 -3.01
N VAL A 454 25.94 9.51 -3.71
CA VAL A 454 25.37 10.76 -4.22
C VAL A 454 24.54 10.45 -5.47
N ASP A 455 23.25 10.20 -5.27
CA ASP A 455 22.28 9.95 -6.33
C ASP A 455 21.03 10.86 -6.18
N MET A 456 20.11 10.76 -7.13
CA MET A 456 18.90 11.59 -7.17
C MET A 456 17.94 11.38 -5.98
N LYS A 457 18.18 10.39 -5.10
CA LYS A 457 17.38 10.14 -3.89
C LYS A 457 17.89 10.91 -2.67
N LEU A 458 19.05 11.57 -2.77
CA LEU A 458 19.67 12.33 -1.67
C LEU A 458 18.85 13.55 -1.24
N GLY A 459 17.93 14.03 -2.11
CA GLY A 459 17.11 15.21 -1.86
C GLY A 459 16.32 15.18 -0.53
N GLY A 460 16.49 16.23 0.26
CA GLY A 460 15.88 16.49 1.55
C GLY A 460 16.54 15.77 2.74
N THR A 461 17.68 15.12 2.55
CA THR A 461 18.43 14.47 3.65
C THR A 461 19.32 15.49 4.35
N VAL A 462 19.84 15.15 5.53
CA VAL A 462 20.72 16.03 6.31
C VAL A 462 22.08 15.36 6.48
N LEU A 463 23.15 16.11 6.24
CA LEU A 463 24.52 15.63 6.38
C LEU A 463 24.88 15.34 7.83
N ALA A 464 25.53 14.20 8.06
CA ALA A 464 26.03 13.75 9.36
C ALA A 464 27.49 14.17 9.63
N GLU A 465 28.20 14.62 8.60
CA GLU A 465 29.58 15.09 8.63
C GLU A 465 29.80 16.26 7.67
N ASP A 466 30.92 16.96 7.83
CA ASP A 466 31.36 17.98 6.87
C ASP A 466 31.83 17.29 5.59
N VAL A 467 31.44 17.83 4.43
CA VAL A 467 31.86 17.31 3.13
C VAL A 467 32.94 18.22 2.56
N LYS A 468 34.06 17.60 2.15
CA LYS A 468 35.18 18.29 1.53
C LYS A 468 35.20 18.07 0.02
N ALA A 469 35.63 19.07 -0.73
CA ALA A 469 35.85 18.95 -2.16
C ALA A 469 36.95 17.93 -2.47
N THR A 470 36.66 16.96 -3.32
CA THR A 470 37.61 15.94 -3.77
C THR A 470 38.45 16.37 -4.96
N GLU A 471 38.04 17.43 -5.66
CA GLU A 471 38.77 18.03 -6.77
C GLU A 471 38.52 19.54 -6.80
N SER A 472 39.40 20.27 -7.49
CA SER A 472 39.24 21.70 -7.71
C SER A 472 38.26 21.98 -8.85
N VAL A 473 37.45 23.03 -8.72
CA VAL A 473 36.53 23.51 -9.76
C VAL A 473 36.88 24.95 -10.13
N PRO A 474 37.24 25.24 -11.39
CA PRO A 474 37.55 24.27 -12.45
C PRO A 474 38.83 23.47 -12.15
N ALA A 475 38.96 22.28 -12.75
CA ALA A 475 40.12 21.39 -12.57
C ALA A 475 41.35 21.81 -13.42
N PHE A 476 41.15 22.73 -14.34
CA PHE A 476 42.16 23.28 -15.25
C PHE A 476 41.88 24.78 -15.46
N ARG A 477 42.87 25.52 -15.97
CA ARG A 477 42.67 26.93 -16.35
C ARG A 477 41.70 27.00 -17.52
N ALA A 478 40.58 27.70 -17.35
CA ALA A 478 39.49 27.71 -18.33
C ALA A 478 39.17 29.13 -18.81
N SER A 479 38.75 29.26 -20.07
CA SER A 479 38.30 30.57 -20.59
C SER A 479 36.95 30.99 -20.00
N ILE A 480 36.80 32.26 -19.65
CA ILE A 480 35.53 32.89 -19.25
C ILE A 480 34.70 33.31 -20.46
N VAL A 481 35.34 33.55 -21.61
CA VAL A 481 34.72 34.11 -22.82
C VAL A 481 35.06 33.30 -24.06
N ASP A 482 34.31 33.50 -25.14
CA ASP A 482 34.71 33.05 -26.47
C ASP A 482 35.69 34.05 -27.07
N GLY A 483 36.79 33.58 -27.66
CA GLY A 483 37.78 34.47 -28.25
C GLY A 483 39.12 33.80 -28.51
N TYR A 484 40.22 34.45 -28.13
CA TYR A 484 41.58 34.01 -28.44
C TYR A 484 42.48 34.03 -27.22
N ALA A 485 43.04 32.88 -26.87
CA ALA A 485 44.07 32.77 -25.85
C ALA A 485 45.41 33.27 -26.41
N ILE A 486 46.09 34.08 -25.62
CA ILE A 486 47.35 34.73 -26.00
C ILE A 486 48.45 34.39 -24.99
N ARG A 487 49.69 34.44 -25.44
CA ARG A 487 50.89 34.41 -24.60
C ARG A 487 51.52 35.80 -24.54
N ILE A 488 51.71 36.32 -23.33
CA ILE A 488 52.33 37.64 -23.12
C ILE A 488 53.86 37.46 -23.23
N PRO A 489 54.55 38.23 -24.11
CA PRO A 489 56.00 38.16 -24.26
C PRO A 489 56.77 38.36 -22.95
N THR A 490 57.88 37.64 -22.79
CA THR A 490 58.76 37.81 -21.61
C THR A 490 59.32 39.24 -21.50
N ALA A 491 59.40 39.95 -22.62
CA ALA A 491 59.90 41.33 -22.72
C ALA A 491 58.90 42.40 -22.24
N GLY A 492 57.63 42.07 -22.00
CA GLY A 492 56.63 43.02 -21.46
C GLY A 492 55.25 42.96 -22.11
N LYS A 493 54.65 44.14 -22.36
CA LYS A 493 53.25 44.33 -22.77
C LYS A 493 52.92 43.62 -24.09
N PHE A 494 51.74 42.99 -24.17
CA PHE A 494 51.22 42.44 -25.43
C PHE A 494 50.85 43.59 -26.38
N GLU A 495 51.23 43.49 -27.65
CA GLU A 495 50.94 44.51 -28.66
C GLU A 495 49.70 44.13 -29.48
N LYS A 496 48.85 45.11 -29.82
CA LYS A 496 47.78 44.89 -30.79
C LYS A 496 48.36 44.64 -32.18
N GLY A 497 47.72 43.80 -32.98
CA GLY A 497 48.24 43.42 -34.30
C GLY A 497 47.66 42.13 -34.84
N VAL A 498 48.18 41.70 -35.99
CA VAL A 498 47.70 40.51 -36.71
C VAL A 498 48.53 39.28 -36.34
N TYR A 499 47.88 38.26 -35.80
CA TYR A 499 48.51 37.04 -35.29
C TYR A 499 47.98 35.79 -36.01
N PRO A 500 48.84 34.78 -36.25
CA PRO A 500 48.42 33.49 -36.77
C PRO A 500 47.67 32.68 -35.71
N VAL A 501 46.55 32.06 -36.12
CA VAL A 501 45.83 31.09 -35.30
C VAL A 501 46.45 29.72 -35.53
N THR A 502 47.11 29.16 -34.52
CA THR A 502 47.84 27.88 -34.65
C THR A 502 47.20 26.73 -33.89
N ILE A 503 46.33 27.04 -32.93
CA ILE A 503 45.65 26.07 -32.08
C ILE A 503 44.16 26.41 -32.03
N ILE A 504 43.32 25.39 -32.06
CA ILE A 504 41.89 25.50 -31.84
C ILE A 504 41.54 24.68 -30.59
N SER A 505 41.24 25.38 -29.49
CA SER A 505 40.83 24.78 -28.22
C SER A 505 39.31 24.86 -28.07
N HIS A 506 38.66 23.70 -28.09
CA HIS A 506 37.23 23.55 -27.83
C HIS A 506 36.98 23.06 -26.41
N ALA A 507 35.78 23.30 -25.88
CA ALA A 507 35.32 22.75 -24.60
C ALA A 507 35.06 21.21 -24.70
N GLN A 508 36.10 20.45 -25.05
CA GLN A 508 36.10 19.00 -25.18
C GLN A 508 37.31 18.41 -24.43
N PRO A 509 37.20 17.20 -23.86
CA PRO A 509 38.33 16.53 -23.26
C PRO A 509 39.44 16.28 -24.30
N GLY A 510 40.68 16.62 -23.97
CA GLY A 510 41.83 16.40 -24.84
C GLY A 510 43.11 17.02 -24.30
N GLU A 511 44.22 16.68 -24.93
CA GLU A 511 45.50 17.39 -24.75
C GLU A 511 45.53 18.58 -25.72
N VAL A 512 46.01 19.72 -25.25
CA VAL A 512 46.19 20.94 -26.06
C VAL A 512 47.68 21.24 -26.14
N ASP A 513 48.16 21.50 -27.35
CA ASP A 513 49.57 21.85 -27.58
C ASP A 513 49.96 23.16 -26.87
N GLU A 514 51.26 23.32 -26.56
CA GLU A 514 51.76 24.56 -25.97
C GLU A 514 51.67 25.73 -26.96
N LEU A 515 51.11 26.85 -26.50
CA LEU A 515 51.05 28.09 -27.26
C LEU A 515 52.41 28.80 -27.25
N LYS A 516 52.96 29.04 -28.44
CA LYS A 516 54.25 29.74 -28.60
C LYS A 516 54.06 31.25 -28.65
N GLU A 517 55.14 31.97 -28.37
CA GLU A 517 55.16 33.44 -28.47
C GLU A 517 54.93 33.89 -29.92
N GLY A 518 54.04 34.86 -30.11
CA GLY A 518 53.64 35.35 -31.44
C GLY A 518 52.55 34.51 -32.13
N GLU A 519 52.03 33.47 -31.49
CA GLU A 519 50.89 32.68 -31.93
C GLU A 519 49.68 32.92 -31.01
N ILE A 520 48.46 32.70 -31.53
CA ILE A 520 47.22 32.74 -30.74
C ILE A 520 46.42 31.45 -30.93
N ALA A 521 45.61 31.11 -29.93
CA ALA A 521 44.72 29.96 -29.99
C ALA A 521 43.25 30.41 -29.96
N ARG A 522 42.45 29.97 -30.93
CA ARG A 522 40.98 30.15 -30.86
C ARG A 522 40.47 29.31 -29.68
N ILE A 523 39.73 29.93 -28.78
CA ILE A 523 39.23 29.28 -27.56
C ILE A 523 37.76 29.60 -27.33
N THR A 524 36.99 28.58 -26.95
CA THR A 524 35.58 28.76 -26.54
C THR A 524 35.45 28.84 -25.02
N THR A 525 34.36 29.40 -24.52
CA THR A 525 34.01 29.48 -23.10
C THR A 525 34.06 28.10 -22.45
N GLY A 526 34.76 27.98 -21.32
CA GLY A 526 34.95 26.73 -20.59
C GLY A 526 36.00 25.77 -21.18
N ALA A 527 36.61 26.08 -22.32
CA ALA A 527 37.69 25.27 -22.89
C ALA A 527 39.00 25.41 -22.08
N PRO A 528 39.84 24.37 -22.07
CA PRO A 528 41.15 24.42 -21.42
C PRO A 528 42.06 25.45 -22.10
N LEU A 529 42.72 26.28 -21.29
CA LEU A 529 43.77 27.17 -21.79
C LEU A 529 44.97 26.34 -22.26
N PRO A 530 45.48 26.58 -23.48
CA PRO A 530 46.74 25.99 -23.93
C PRO A 530 47.88 26.28 -22.94
N PRO A 531 48.78 25.32 -22.68
CA PRO A 531 50.00 25.58 -21.93
C PRO A 531 50.75 26.79 -22.50
N GLY A 532 51.24 27.69 -21.63
CA GLY A 532 51.92 28.92 -22.04
C GLY A 532 51.01 30.11 -22.34
N ALA A 533 49.68 29.94 -22.42
CA ALA A 533 48.76 31.07 -22.52
C ALA A 533 48.58 31.80 -21.18
N ASP A 534 48.52 33.13 -21.20
CA ASP A 534 48.45 34.00 -20.02
C ASP A 534 47.08 34.65 -19.82
N ALA A 535 46.36 34.93 -20.90
CA ALA A 535 45.07 35.64 -20.89
C ALA A 535 44.21 35.25 -22.11
N VAL A 536 42.93 35.64 -22.10
CA VAL A 536 42.02 35.48 -23.25
C VAL A 536 41.42 36.82 -23.66
N VAL A 537 41.53 37.15 -24.94
CA VAL A 537 40.86 38.31 -25.56
C VAL A 537 39.50 37.87 -26.08
N MET A 538 38.43 38.60 -25.75
CA MET A 538 37.08 38.30 -26.23
C MET A 538 36.95 38.54 -27.74
N VAL A 539 36.11 37.76 -28.41
CA VAL A 539 35.95 37.81 -29.88
C VAL A 539 35.56 39.22 -30.39
N GLU A 540 34.84 39.99 -29.58
CA GLU A 540 34.43 41.37 -29.87
C GLU A 540 35.61 42.33 -30.06
N ASP A 541 36.76 42.03 -29.45
CA ASP A 541 38.00 42.82 -29.56
C ASP A 541 38.93 42.27 -30.67
N THR A 542 38.38 41.54 -31.64
CA THR A 542 39.13 40.93 -32.73
C THR A 542 38.49 41.15 -34.11
N GLU A 543 39.32 41.14 -35.17
CA GLU A 543 38.86 41.22 -36.56
C GLU A 543 39.49 40.09 -37.41
N LEU A 544 38.67 39.41 -38.22
CA LEU A 544 39.13 38.38 -39.12
C LEU A 544 39.94 38.98 -40.28
N ARG A 545 41.22 38.62 -40.41
CA ARG A 545 42.09 39.13 -41.48
C ARG A 545 42.26 38.16 -42.64
N SER A 546 42.32 36.85 -42.39
CA SER A 546 42.32 35.85 -43.46
C SER A 546 41.81 34.49 -42.98
N GLN A 547 41.28 33.71 -43.92
CA GLN A 547 40.77 32.36 -43.70
C GLN A 547 41.71 31.30 -44.29
N THR A 548 41.53 30.05 -43.90
CA THR A 548 42.16 28.89 -44.56
C THR A 548 41.71 28.76 -46.02
N GLU A 549 42.47 28.04 -46.85
CA GLU A 549 42.18 27.90 -48.29
C GLU A 549 40.82 27.22 -48.57
N ASP A 550 40.33 26.42 -47.64
CA ASP A 550 39.01 25.78 -47.70
C ASP A 550 37.87 26.65 -47.15
N GLY A 551 38.19 27.85 -46.64
CA GLY A 551 37.25 28.84 -46.12
C GLY A 551 36.56 28.46 -44.81
N LYS A 552 37.04 27.43 -44.10
CA LYS A 552 36.34 26.89 -42.92
C LYS A 552 36.86 27.43 -41.59
N GLU A 553 38.14 27.77 -41.52
CA GLU A 553 38.80 28.20 -40.29
C GLU A 553 39.48 29.57 -40.47
N GLU A 554 39.67 30.28 -39.37
CA GLU A 554 40.44 31.51 -39.39
C GLU A 554 41.93 31.21 -39.37
N LYS A 555 42.68 31.88 -40.26
CA LYS A 555 44.13 31.70 -40.38
C LYS A 555 44.90 32.83 -39.68
N MET A 556 44.42 34.06 -39.85
CA MET A 556 45.01 35.25 -39.22
C MET A 556 43.90 36.11 -38.62
N ILE A 557 44.07 36.51 -37.37
CA ILE A 557 43.15 37.37 -36.63
C ILE A 557 43.91 38.61 -36.16
N GLU A 558 43.29 39.77 -36.27
CA GLU A 558 43.80 40.97 -35.63
C GLU A 558 43.21 41.12 -34.24
N ILE A 559 44.08 41.30 -33.25
CA ILE A 559 43.72 41.72 -31.91
C ILE A 559 43.71 43.25 -31.87
N LEU A 560 42.57 43.84 -31.50
CA LEU A 560 42.33 45.29 -31.60
C LEU A 560 42.76 46.07 -30.35
N THR A 561 42.97 45.38 -29.23
CA THR A 561 43.35 45.96 -27.93
C THR A 561 44.76 45.54 -27.51
N ASP A 562 45.49 46.43 -26.87
CA ASP A 562 46.78 46.18 -26.24
C ASP A 562 46.70 46.29 -24.69
N GLU A 563 45.52 46.56 -24.13
CA GLU A 563 45.30 46.72 -22.69
C GLU A 563 45.00 45.39 -21.97
N ILE A 564 45.78 44.34 -22.23
CA ILE A 564 45.51 42.99 -21.71
C ILE A 564 46.36 42.70 -20.47
N LYS A 565 45.74 42.24 -19.38
CA LYS A 565 46.42 41.83 -18.14
C LYS A 565 46.61 40.31 -18.08
N THR A 566 47.68 39.88 -17.43
CA THR A 566 47.88 38.46 -17.09
C THR A 566 46.70 37.95 -16.25
N GLY A 567 46.16 36.78 -16.63
CA GLY A 567 44.99 36.15 -16.00
C GLY A 567 43.63 36.75 -16.41
N GLU A 568 43.60 37.72 -17.32
CA GLU A 568 42.35 38.32 -17.79
C GLU A 568 41.49 37.32 -18.57
N ASN A 569 40.20 37.28 -18.24
CA ASN A 569 39.22 36.32 -18.77
C ASN A 569 39.59 34.84 -18.56
N VAL A 570 40.40 34.53 -17.54
CA VAL A 570 40.77 33.16 -17.17
C VAL A 570 40.21 32.80 -15.80
N ARG A 571 39.58 31.62 -15.69
CA ARG A 571 39.32 30.96 -14.41
C ARG A 571 40.51 30.09 -14.05
N GLU A 572 41.20 30.48 -12.99
CA GLU A 572 42.31 29.71 -12.43
C GLU A 572 41.81 28.40 -11.79
N VAL A 573 42.72 27.42 -11.66
CA VAL A 573 42.39 26.13 -11.04
C VAL A 573 41.88 26.36 -9.63
N GLY A 574 40.68 25.83 -9.35
CA GLY A 574 40.03 25.98 -8.05
C GLY A 574 39.59 27.40 -7.70
N SER A 575 39.36 28.27 -8.69
CA SER A 575 38.80 29.62 -8.46
C SER A 575 37.43 29.60 -7.79
N ASP A 576 36.63 28.57 -8.06
CA ASP A 576 35.27 28.43 -7.51
C ASP A 576 35.29 27.59 -6.23
N VAL A 577 35.99 26.44 -6.28
CA VAL A 577 36.16 25.52 -5.16
C VAL A 577 37.57 24.93 -5.22
N LYS A 578 38.33 24.99 -4.13
CA LYS A 578 39.64 24.32 -4.06
C LYS A 578 39.50 22.93 -3.49
N GLU A 579 40.35 22.03 -3.97
CA GLU A 579 40.48 20.71 -3.36
C GLU A 579 40.73 20.83 -1.84
N GLY A 580 39.97 20.07 -1.06
CA GLY A 580 40.03 20.09 0.40
C GLY A 580 39.15 21.15 1.08
N ASP A 581 38.55 22.09 0.33
CA ASP A 581 37.60 23.06 0.90
C ASP A 581 36.37 22.34 1.48
N THR A 582 35.86 22.85 2.60
CA THR A 582 34.59 22.35 3.17
C THR A 582 33.43 22.98 2.41
N ILE A 583 32.81 22.19 1.53
CA ILE A 583 31.75 22.66 0.63
C ILE A 583 30.35 22.60 1.26
N LEU A 584 30.14 21.68 2.20
CA LEU A 584 28.91 21.56 2.98
C LEU A 584 29.24 21.15 4.42
N LYS A 585 28.48 21.66 5.38
CA LYS A 585 28.71 21.40 6.81
C LYS A 585 27.78 20.32 7.35
N LYS A 586 28.24 19.63 8.39
CA LYS A 586 27.42 18.74 9.21
C LYS A 586 26.16 19.46 9.69
N GLY A 587 25.01 18.83 9.47
CA GLY A 587 23.70 19.37 9.83
C GLY A 587 23.04 20.22 8.74
N GLU A 588 23.73 20.49 7.62
CA GLU A 588 23.10 21.11 6.45
C GLU A 588 22.23 20.09 5.71
N GLY A 589 21.09 20.57 5.21
CA GLY A 589 20.15 19.77 4.44
C GLY A 589 20.42 19.88 2.95
N ILE A 590 20.42 18.76 2.23
CA ILE A 590 20.47 18.74 0.78
C ILE A 590 19.10 19.17 0.25
N THR A 591 18.95 20.40 -0.21
CA THR A 591 17.64 20.91 -0.61
C THR A 591 17.22 20.38 -1.98
N VAL A 592 15.93 20.50 -2.30
CA VAL A 592 15.43 20.24 -3.66
C VAL A 592 15.55 21.43 -4.60
N VAL A 593 16.08 22.56 -4.13
CA VAL A 593 16.40 23.70 -5.01
C VAL A 593 17.56 23.34 -5.93
N GLY A 594 18.42 22.41 -5.50
CA GLY A 594 19.44 21.77 -6.34
C GLY A 594 20.86 22.30 -6.12
N GLY A 595 21.05 23.35 -5.33
CA GLY A 595 22.36 23.96 -5.08
C GLY A 595 23.35 23.00 -4.41
N GLU A 596 22.94 22.37 -3.30
CA GLU A 596 23.83 21.48 -2.54
C GLU A 596 24.17 20.21 -3.33
N PHE A 597 23.18 19.65 -4.04
CA PHE A 597 23.41 18.48 -4.90
C PHE A 597 24.34 18.82 -6.08
N GLY A 598 24.13 19.98 -6.72
CA GLY A 598 24.99 20.45 -7.81
C GLY A 598 26.44 20.64 -7.36
N LEU A 599 26.66 21.16 -6.16
CA LEU A 599 27.98 21.34 -5.58
C LEU A 599 28.68 20.00 -5.26
N LEU A 600 27.94 19.02 -4.73
CA LEU A 600 28.47 17.66 -4.52
C LEU A 600 28.88 17.00 -5.84
N ALA A 601 28.04 17.15 -6.87
CA ALA A 601 28.28 16.59 -8.19
C ALA A 601 29.45 17.29 -8.91
N SER A 602 29.60 18.61 -8.77
CA SER A 602 30.62 19.40 -9.46
C SER A 602 32.04 19.07 -9.00
N VAL A 603 32.22 18.59 -7.76
CA VAL A 603 33.52 18.18 -7.21
C VAL A 603 33.74 16.66 -7.27
N GLY A 604 32.84 15.91 -7.91
CA GLY A 604 32.98 14.46 -8.04
C GLY A 604 32.74 13.66 -6.74
N THR A 605 32.00 14.22 -5.76
CA THR A 605 31.69 13.49 -4.51
C THR A 605 30.84 12.27 -4.80
N ARG A 606 31.34 11.08 -4.46
CA ARG A 606 30.64 9.80 -4.75
C ARG A 606 29.71 9.35 -3.63
N GLU A 607 30.09 9.61 -2.38
CA GLU A 607 29.35 9.17 -1.20
C GLU A 607 29.39 10.26 -0.13
N VAL A 608 28.31 10.33 0.65
CA VAL A 608 28.21 11.24 1.81
C VAL A 608 27.59 10.51 3.00
N SER A 609 27.97 10.89 4.21
CA SER A 609 27.29 10.42 5.41
C SER A 609 26.10 11.32 5.73
N ILE A 610 24.92 10.73 5.87
CA ILE A 610 23.67 11.42 6.20
C ILE A 610 23.05 10.83 7.46
N TYR A 611 22.14 11.57 8.08
CA TYR A 611 21.24 11.01 9.09
C TYR A 611 20.14 10.20 8.41
N LYS A 612 19.99 8.94 8.84
CA LYS A 612 18.95 8.03 8.38
C LYS A 612 17.58 8.59 8.76
N ARG A 613 16.66 8.63 7.80
CA ARG A 613 15.26 8.98 8.08
C ARG A 613 14.55 7.80 8.77
N PRO A 614 13.77 8.06 9.84
CA PRO A 614 12.98 7.01 10.47
C PRO A 614 11.85 6.51 9.56
N VAL A 615 11.60 5.21 9.65
CA VAL A 615 10.42 4.57 9.03
C VAL A 615 9.24 4.66 9.99
N VAL A 616 8.10 5.16 9.51
CA VAL A 616 6.93 5.45 10.36
C VAL A 616 5.80 4.47 10.06
N GLY A 617 5.39 3.70 11.05
CA GLY A 617 4.21 2.82 10.98
C GLY A 617 2.95 3.53 11.46
N VAL A 618 1.85 3.43 10.74
CA VAL A 618 0.57 4.08 11.10
C VAL A 618 -0.57 3.07 11.14
N LEU A 619 -1.26 2.98 12.27
CA LEU A 619 -2.48 2.18 12.44
C LEU A 619 -3.64 2.98 13.05
N SER A 620 -4.86 2.55 12.76
CA SER A 620 -6.07 2.97 13.45
C SER A 620 -6.57 1.85 14.37
N THR A 621 -7.17 2.20 15.51
CA THR A 621 -7.86 1.23 16.38
C THR A 621 -9.32 1.62 16.58
N GLY A 622 -10.17 0.61 16.71
CA GLY A 622 -11.61 0.77 16.96
C GLY A 622 -12.43 -0.25 16.20
N ASP A 623 -13.31 -0.95 16.91
CA ASP A 623 -14.25 -1.91 16.29
C ASP A 623 -15.33 -1.21 15.44
N GLU A 624 -15.52 0.10 15.63
CA GLU A 624 -16.39 0.94 14.81
C GLU A 624 -15.77 1.33 13.46
N ILE A 625 -14.45 1.16 13.32
CA ILE A 625 -13.66 1.71 12.21
C ILE A 625 -13.67 0.73 11.04
N ILE A 626 -14.07 1.23 9.88
CA ILE A 626 -14.06 0.48 8.61
C ILE A 626 -13.15 1.15 7.59
N GLU A 627 -12.72 0.40 6.57
CA GLU A 627 -11.94 0.98 5.48
C GLU A 627 -12.66 2.14 4.78
N HIS A 628 -11.92 3.20 4.49
CA HIS A 628 -12.46 4.42 3.87
C HIS A 628 -13.02 4.16 2.46
N ASN A 629 -12.44 3.20 1.76
CA ASN A 629 -12.82 2.79 0.41
C ASN A 629 -13.80 1.60 0.39
N ARG A 630 -14.30 1.14 1.55
CA ARG A 630 -15.29 0.06 1.59
C ARG A 630 -16.55 0.48 0.84
N GLU A 631 -16.93 -0.35 -0.13
CA GLU A 631 -18.15 -0.16 -0.92
C GLU A 631 -19.42 -0.22 -0.05
N GLY A 632 -20.46 0.44 -0.53
CA GLY A 632 -21.77 0.45 0.12
C GLY A 632 -21.96 1.46 1.26
N PRO A 633 -23.18 1.53 1.82
CA PRO A 633 -23.50 2.44 2.91
C PRO A 633 -22.83 2.01 4.23
N LEU A 634 -22.80 2.94 5.19
CA LEU A 634 -22.43 2.63 6.57
C LEU A 634 -23.57 1.87 7.25
N ARG A 635 -23.22 0.84 8.03
CA ARG A 635 -24.12 0.23 8.99
C ARG A 635 -24.15 1.08 10.25
N LEU A 636 -25.18 0.88 11.08
CA LEU A 636 -25.30 1.59 12.35
C LEU A 636 -24.07 1.33 13.22
N GLY A 637 -23.43 2.41 13.69
CA GLY A 637 -22.24 2.35 14.53
C GLY A 637 -20.93 2.37 13.76
N GLU A 638 -20.92 2.18 12.44
CA GLU A 638 -19.69 2.22 11.64
C GLU A 638 -19.28 3.64 11.25
N VAL A 639 -17.98 3.89 11.26
CA VAL A 639 -17.37 5.11 10.75
C VAL A 639 -16.17 4.77 9.87
N ARG A 640 -15.99 5.53 8.78
CA ARG A 640 -14.85 5.34 7.88
C ARG A 640 -13.55 5.81 8.53
N ASP A 641 -12.50 5.03 8.38
CA ASP A 641 -11.15 5.37 8.82
C ASP A 641 -10.64 6.59 8.05
N THR A 642 -10.63 7.74 8.69
CA THR A 642 -10.09 8.97 8.09
C THR A 642 -8.71 9.30 8.60
N ASN A 643 -8.32 8.79 9.77
CA ASN A 643 -7.10 9.24 10.45
C ASN A 643 -5.88 8.58 9.84
N ARG A 644 -5.88 7.26 9.64
CA ARG A 644 -4.73 6.55 9.09
C ARG A 644 -4.37 7.02 7.68
N PRO A 645 -5.30 7.11 6.70
CA PRO A 645 -4.97 7.70 5.39
C PRO A 645 -4.44 9.14 5.48
N THR A 646 -5.01 9.96 6.36
CA THR A 646 -4.57 11.35 6.56
C THR A 646 -3.17 11.43 7.16
N LEU A 647 -2.88 10.62 8.17
CA LEU A 647 -1.58 10.56 8.84
C LEU A 647 -0.50 9.99 7.91
N LEU A 648 -0.80 8.93 7.14
CA LEU A 648 0.09 8.40 6.12
C LEU A 648 0.46 9.48 5.08
N THR A 649 -0.53 10.26 4.65
CA THR A 649 -0.30 11.38 3.71
C THR A 649 0.54 12.48 4.35
N ALA A 650 0.28 12.82 5.62
CA ALA A 650 1.03 13.83 6.35
C ALA A 650 2.49 13.42 6.62
N VAL A 651 2.77 12.13 6.89
CA VAL A 651 4.13 11.60 7.01
C VAL A 651 4.85 11.73 5.66
N ARG A 652 4.21 11.30 4.57
CA ARG A 652 4.78 11.33 3.21
C ARG A 652 5.01 12.74 2.69
N SER A 653 4.16 13.71 3.03
CA SER A 653 4.34 15.12 2.64
C SER A 653 5.60 15.73 3.23
N HIS A 654 6.08 15.20 4.35
CA HIS A 654 7.35 15.57 4.99
C HIS A 654 8.52 14.65 4.57
N ARG A 655 8.34 13.82 3.53
CA ARG A 655 9.36 12.94 2.91
C ARG A 655 9.89 11.82 3.81
N PHE A 656 9.11 11.43 4.80
CA PHE A 656 9.37 10.23 5.59
C PHE A 656 8.69 9.01 4.96
N GLU A 657 9.29 7.84 5.14
CA GLU A 657 8.68 6.58 4.74
C GLU A 657 7.52 6.25 5.68
N ALA A 658 6.38 5.86 5.10
CA ALA A 658 5.16 5.58 5.84
C ALA A 658 4.62 4.19 5.50
N ILE A 659 4.63 3.30 6.49
CA ILE A 659 4.09 1.94 6.42
C ILE A 659 2.66 1.96 6.95
N ASP A 660 1.73 1.49 6.13
CA ASP A 660 0.34 1.28 6.51
C ASP A 660 0.21 -0.03 7.30
N LEU A 661 -0.16 0.07 8.57
CA LEU A 661 -0.34 -1.06 9.47
C LEU A 661 -1.81 -1.47 9.61
N GLY A 662 -2.72 -0.82 8.87
CA GLY A 662 -4.13 -1.16 8.80
C GLY A 662 -4.98 -0.72 10.00
N ILE A 663 -6.18 -1.30 10.08
CA ILE A 663 -7.13 -1.13 11.17
C ILE A 663 -7.02 -2.33 12.11
N VAL A 664 -6.88 -2.07 13.41
CA VAL A 664 -6.72 -3.08 14.44
C VAL A 664 -7.95 -3.11 15.35
N SER A 665 -8.51 -4.29 15.57
CA SER A 665 -9.65 -4.46 16.49
C SER A 665 -9.27 -4.18 17.94
N ASP A 666 -10.22 -3.70 18.74
CA ASP A 666 -10.03 -3.41 20.17
C ASP A 666 -10.12 -4.70 21.03
N LYS A 667 -9.40 -5.73 20.61
CA LYS A 667 -9.29 -7.02 21.33
C LYS A 667 -7.90 -7.18 21.94
N PRO A 668 -7.81 -7.58 23.23
CA PRO A 668 -6.53 -7.96 23.82
C PRO A 668 -5.84 -9.05 22.97
N GLY A 669 -4.54 -8.92 22.71
CA GLY A 669 -3.77 -9.83 21.85
C GLY A 669 -3.55 -9.33 20.42
N SER A 670 -4.62 -8.97 19.68
CA SER A 670 -4.48 -8.49 18.28
C SER A 670 -3.66 -7.20 18.19
N LEU A 671 -3.93 -6.25 19.10
CA LEU A 671 -3.17 -5.00 19.21
C LEU A 671 -1.71 -5.24 19.62
N GLU A 672 -1.48 -6.16 20.55
CA GLU A 672 -0.12 -6.51 20.98
C GLU A 672 0.69 -7.11 19.82
N GLU A 673 0.14 -8.10 19.13
CA GLU A 673 0.79 -8.77 18.01
C GLU A 673 1.12 -7.79 16.87
N THR A 674 0.16 -6.92 16.53
CA THR A 674 0.36 -5.89 15.51
C THR A 674 1.46 -4.92 15.91
N LEU A 675 1.48 -4.44 17.15
CA LEU A 675 2.53 -3.54 17.65
C LEU A 675 3.90 -4.24 17.67
N ARG A 676 3.99 -5.51 18.08
CA ARG A 676 5.25 -6.28 18.04
C ARG A 676 5.75 -6.47 16.61
N SER A 677 4.87 -6.75 15.66
CA SER A 677 5.21 -6.86 14.24
C SER A 677 5.67 -5.51 13.67
N ALA A 678 4.98 -4.43 14.02
CA ALA A 678 5.32 -3.07 13.61
C ALA A 678 6.69 -2.62 14.15
N LEU A 679 7.00 -2.93 15.42
CA LEU A 679 8.29 -2.59 16.05
C LEU A 679 9.49 -3.27 15.37
N ARG A 680 9.29 -4.34 14.60
CA ARG A 680 10.36 -4.96 13.80
C ARG A 680 10.63 -4.21 12.49
N LYS A 681 9.64 -3.49 11.96
CA LYS A 681 9.69 -2.86 10.63
C LYS A 681 9.80 -1.33 10.68
N CYS A 682 9.37 -0.71 11.76
CA CYS A 682 9.26 0.75 11.90
C CYS A 682 10.14 1.26 13.04
N ASP A 683 10.61 2.50 12.94
CA ASP A 683 11.36 3.22 13.98
C ASP A 683 10.42 4.04 14.88
N VAL A 684 9.32 4.54 14.29
CA VAL A 684 8.27 5.29 14.96
C VAL A 684 6.92 4.65 14.67
N ILE A 685 6.09 4.49 15.69
CA ILE A 685 4.71 4.00 15.54
C ILE A 685 3.73 5.12 15.87
N ILE A 686 2.74 5.33 15.02
CA ILE A 686 1.61 6.23 15.24
C ILE A 686 0.35 5.38 15.32
N THR A 687 -0.39 5.51 16.41
CA THR A 687 -1.71 4.92 16.56
C THR A 687 -2.75 6.03 16.64
N SER A 688 -3.97 5.77 16.16
CA SER A 688 -5.10 6.68 16.27
C SER A 688 -6.32 5.93 16.80
N GLY A 689 -6.92 6.42 17.89
CA GLY A 689 -7.99 5.70 18.59
C GLY A 689 -7.48 5.06 19.88
N GLY A 690 -8.40 4.57 20.72
CA GLY A 690 -8.03 3.81 21.93
C GLY A 690 -7.10 4.51 22.94
N VAL A 691 -7.18 5.86 23.06
CA VAL A 691 -6.37 6.66 24.03
C VAL A 691 -7.15 7.48 25.07
N SER A 692 -8.45 7.27 25.21
CA SER A 692 -9.32 8.01 26.13
C SER A 692 -9.44 7.34 27.52
N MET A 693 -10.65 7.26 28.07
CA MET A 693 -11.04 6.59 29.32
C MET A 693 -12.02 5.44 29.05
N GLY A 694 -12.12 4.99 27.79
CA GLY A 694 -13.09 3.99 27.36
C GLY A 694 -12.78 2.61 27.93
N GLU A 695 -13.78 1.72 27.92
CA GLU A 695 -13.57 0.36 28.41
C GLU A 695 -12.62 -0.45 27.51
N LEU A 696 -12.58 -0.08 26.24
CA LEU A 696 -11.79 -0.64 25.14
C LEU A 696 -10.46 0.12 24.92
N ASP A 697 -10.03 0.98 25.87
CA ASP A 697 -8.78 1.75 25.78
C ASP A 697 -7.54 0.88 26.04
N LEU A 698 -7.26 -0.03 25.11
CA LEU A 698 -6.24 -1.07 25.30
C LEU A 698 -4.81 -0.59 25.03
N LEU A 699 -4.59 0.59 24.43
CA LEU A 699 -3.22 1.04 24.08
C LEU A 699 -2.33 1.21 25.30
N LYS A 700 -2.73 2.02 26.29
CA LYS A 700 -1.88 2.32 27.45
C LYS A 700 -1.53 1.05 28.25
N PRO A 701 -2.50 0.16 28.57
CA PRO A 701 -2.19 -1.13 29.19
C PRO A 701 -1.27 -2.00 28.34
N THR A 702 -1.48 -2.07 27.02
CA THR A 702 -0.63 -2.89 26.13
C THR A 702 0.82 -2.36 26.11
N ILE A 703 1.00 -1.04 26.06
CA ILE A 703 2.33 -0.41 26.11
C ILE A 703 3.04 -0.74 27.43
N GLU A 704 2.42 -0.49 28.58
CA GLU A 704 3.08 -0.69 29.89
C GLU A 704 3.25 -2.17 30.25
N ARG A 705 2.21 -2.98 30.05
CA ARG A 705 2.16 -4.35 30.60
C ARG A 705 2.68 -5.40 29.64
N SER A 706 2.32 -5.32 28.36
CA SER A 706 2.70 -6.32 27.37
C SER A 706 4.05 -6.00 26.71
N LEU A 707 4.25 -4.74 26.33
CA LEU A 707 5.45 -4.31 25.60
C LEU A 707 6.59 -3.84 26.50
N GLY A 708 6.33 -3.64 27.80
CA GLY A 708 7.32 -3.13 28.76
C GLY A 708 7.78 -1.71 28.46
N GLY A 709 6.94 -0.93 27.78
CA GLY A 709 7.21 0.45 27.42
C GLY A 709 6.92 1.42 28.57
N THR A 710 7.52 2.60 28.49
CA THR A 710 7.37 3.69 29.47
C THR A 710 6.52 4.80 28.87
N ILE A 711 5.35 5.06 29.46
CA ILE A 711 4.50 6.19 29.07
C ILE A 711 5.00 7.46 29.77
N HIS A 712 5.54 8.40 28.98
CA HIS A 712 6.08 9.67 29.48
C HIS A 712 4.97 10.67 29.80
N PHE A 713 3.92 10.70 28.96
CA PHE A 713 2.68 11.41 29.25
C PHE A 713 1.50 10.78 28.53
N GLY A 714 0.31 10.91 29.12
CA GLY A 714 -0.95 10.44 28.52
C GLY A 714 -2.02 11.53 28.35
N ARG A 715 -1.73 12.77 28.76
CA ARG A 715 -2.65 13.92 28.67
C ARG A 715 -1.89 15.23 28.50
N VAL A 716 -2.38 16.05 27.56
CA VAL A 716 -1.83 17.38 27.29
C VAL A 716 -2.89 18.46 27.45
N ASN A 717 -2.50 19.60 28.01
CA ASN A 717 -3.33 20.78 28.20
C ASN A 717 -3.46 21.57 26.89
N MET A 718 -4.31 21.08 25.98
CA MET A 718 -4.51 21.70 24.67
C MET A 718 -5.89 21.40 24.08
N LYS A 719 -6.22 22.15 23.02
CA LYS A 719 -7.41 21.94 22.19
C LYS A 719 -7.08 22.13 20.71
N PRO A 720 -7.54 21.22 19.82
CA PRO A 720 -7.86 19.83 20.10
C PRO A 720 -6.61 19.04 20.51
N GLY A 721 -6.73 17.82 21.07
CA GLY A 721 -5.54 16.97 21.35
C GLY A 721 -5.35 16.45 22.78
N LYS A 722 -6.29 16.72 23.70
CA LYS A 722 -6.15 16.37 25.13
C LYS A 722 -5.62 14.95 25.44
N PRO A 723 -6.10 13.85 24.82
CA PRO A 723 -5.71 12.49 25.22
C PRO A 723 -4.45 11.96 24.52
N THR A 724 -3.66 12.81 23.86
CA THR A 724 -2.41 12.37 23.21
C THR A 724 -1.47 11.73 24.22
N THR A 725 -0.94 10.57 23.84
CA THR A 725 0.01 9.78 24.65
C THR A 725 1.32 9.61 23.89
N PHE A 726 2.44 9.70 24.60
CA PHE A 726 3.78 9.46 24.08
C PHE A 726 4.52 8.49 25.01
N ALA A 727 5.17 7.50 24.41
CA ALA A 727 5.90 6.48 25.13
C ALA A 727 7.13 5.99 24.36
N THR A 728 8.08 5.41 25.09
CA THR A 728 9.20 4.64 24.54
C THR A 728 9.01 3.16 24.82
N ILE A 729 9.39 2.31 23.87
CA ILE A 729 9.31 0.86 23.99
C ILE A 729 10.72 0.28 23.77
N PRO A 730 11.27 -0.46 24.76
CA PRO A 730 12.55 -1.12 24.60
C PRO A 730 12.42 -2.32 23.67
N VAL A 731 13.21 -2.35 22.60
CA VAL A 731 13.31 -3.45 21.64
C VAL A 731 14.76 -3.92 21.51
N LYS A 732 14.95 -5.09 20.90
CA LYS A 732 16.29 -5.55 20.50
C LYS A 732 16.47 -5.25 19.01
N ASP A 733 17.60 -4.65 18.64
CA ASP A 733 17.99 -4.51 17.24
C ASP A 733 18.47 -5.86 16.68
N ASP A 734 18.80 -5.90 15.38
CA ASP A 734 19.29 -7.11 14.70
C ASP A 734 20.61 -7.62 15.27
N ASN A 735 21.36 -6.76 15.97
CA ASN A 735 22.62 -7.09 16.64
C ASN A 735 22.40 -7.55 18.10
N GLY A 736 21.15 -7.60 18.57
CA GLY A 736 20.78 -7.99 19.93
C GLY A 736 20.93 -6.88 20.98
N ASN A 737 21.32 -5.67 20.60
CA ASN A 737 21.43 -4.52 21.49
C ASN A 737 20.03 -4.01 21.85
N ARG A 738 19.87 -3.55 23.09
CA ARG A 738 18.64 -2.87 23.51
C ARG A 738 18.62 -1.45 22.97
N VAL A 739 17.60 -1.14 22.19
CA VAL A 739 17.32 0.20 21.66
C VAL A 739 15.88 0.58 21.97
N ASP A 740 15.62 1.86 22.20
CA ASP A 740 14.26 2.34 22.42
C ASP A 740 13.65 2.84 21.12
N LYS A 741 12.40 2.46 20.87
CA LYS A 741 11.57 3.01 19.78
C LYS A 741 10.44 3.85 20.36
N VAL A 742 9.99 4.84 19.62
CA VAL A 742 8.95 5.77 20.09
C VAL A 742 7.58 5.41 19.50
N ILE A 743 6.55 5.55 20.34
CA ILE A 743 5.16 5.39 19.95
C ILE A 743 4.36 6.63 20.35
N PHE A 744 3.55 7.12 19.41
CA PHE A 744 2.61 8.21 19.59
C PHE A 744 1.20 7.69 19.42
N SER A 745 0.41 7.74 20.49
CA SER A 745 -1.00 7.37 20.43
C SER A 745 -1.84 8.64 20.40
N LEU A 746 -2.37 8.93 19.21
CA LEU A 746 -3.10 10.14 18.87
C LEU A 746 -4.61 9.97 19.11
N PRO A 747 -5.35 11.06 19.34
CA PRO A 747 -6.79 10.97 19.58
C PRO A 747 -7.55 10.50 18.33
N GLY A 748 -8.58 9.66 18.51
CA GLY A 748 -9.43 9.17 17.40
C GLY A 748 -10.25 10.25 16.68
N ASN A 749 -10.39 11.45 17.27
CA ASN A 749 -11.05 12.58 16.62
C ASN A 749 -10.17 13.14 15.48
N PRO A 750 -10.65 13.20 14.22
CA PRO A 750 -9.77 13.46 13.07
C PRO A 750 -8.97 14.75 13.09
N ALA A 751 -9.59 15.88 13.43
CA ALA A 751 -8.86 17.14 13.49
C ALA A 751 -7.81 17.14 14.62
N SER A 752 -8.04 16.36 15.69
CA SER A 752 -7.09 16.23 16.79
C SER A 752 -5.86 15.43 16.37
N ALA A 753 -6.04 14.33 15.63
CA ALA A 753 -4.95 13.51 15.14
C ALA A 753 -3.97 14.32 14.28
N VAL A 754 -4.49 15.11 13.33
CA VAL A 754 -3.66 15.93 12.43
C VAL A 754 -2.94 17.06 13.19
N VAL A 755 -3.61 17.74 14.13
CA VAL A 755 -2.97 18.74 15.00
C VAL A 755 -1.83 18.11 15.81
N CYS A 756 -2.08 16.96 16.42
CA CYS A 756 -1.09 16.29 17.28
C CYS A 756 0.07 15.69 16.48
N PHE A 757 -0.16 15.25 15.25
CA PHE A 757 0.91 14.86 14.34
C PHE A 757 1.91 16.00 14.13
N HIS A 758 1.42 17.16 13.69
CA HIS A 758 2.29 18.30 13.40
C HIS A 758 2.94 18.90 14.65
N LEU A 759 2.26 18.85 15.79
CA LEU A 759 2.80 19.37 17.05
C LEU A 759 3.79 18.44 17.73
N PHE A 760 3.58 17.12 17.72
CA PHE A 760 4.36 16.20 18.56
C PHE A 760 5.17 15.19 17.76
N VAL A 761 4.54 14.57 16.77
CA VAL A 761 5.20 13.53 15.96
C VAL A 761 6.25 14.15 15.06
N LEU A 762 5.91 15.21 14.34
CA LEU A 762 6.79 15.85 13.37
C LEU A 762 8.11 16.37 13.99
N PRO A 763 8.13 17.05 15.14
CA PRO A 763 9.38 17.39 15.82
C PRO A 763 10.26 16.18 16.15
N SER A 764 9.67 15.07 16.60
CA SER A 764 10.41 13.82 16.85
C SER A 764 11.01 13.24 15.56
N LEU A 765 10.26 13.27 14.45
CA LEU A 765 10.77 12.81 13.15
C LEU A 765 11.91 13.70 12.63
N HIS A 766 11.76 15.02 12.75
CA HIS A 766 12.81 15.98 12.40
C HIS A 766 14.08 15.73 13.24
N GLN A 767 13.92 15.52 14.55
CA GLN A 767 15.05 15.22 15.43
C GLN A 767 15.79 13.97 14.98
N GLN A 768 15.10 12.85 14.72
CA GLN A 768 15.74 11.59 14.27
C GLN A 768 16.39 11.71 12.89
N ALA A 769 15.86 12.56 12.01
CA ALA A 769 16.45 12.85 10.70
C ALA A 769 17.51 13.97 10.71
N GLY A 770 17.87 14.50 11.89
CA GLY A 770 18.85 15.58 12.02
C GLY A 770 18.37 16.96 11.52
N ILE A 771 17.09 17.11 11.18
CA ILE A 771 16.50 18.36 10.66
C ILE A 771 16.39 19.40 11.77
N LYS A 772 16.88 20.62 11.50
CA LYS A 772 16.76 21.77 12.40
C LYS A 772 16.27 23.01 11.65
N PRO A 773 15.40 23.85 12.26
CA PRO A 773 14.70 23.60 13.53
C PRO A 773 13.67 22.45 13.42
N THR A 774 13.39 21.80 14.56
CA THR A 774 12.42 20.68 14.61
C THR A 774 10.98 21.19 14.60
N GLY A 775 10.08 20.48 13.93
CA GLY A 775 8.66 20.85 13.85
C GLY A 775 8.36 21.89 12.77
N LEU A 776 7.19 22.49 12.86
CA LEU A 776 6.72 23.49 11.90
C LEU A 776 7.34 24.87 12.16
N PRO A 777 7.63 25.65 11.10
CA PRO A 777 8.03 27.04 11.23
C PRO A 777 6.98 27.85 12.01
N ARG A 778 7.44 28.61 13.00
CA ARG A 778 6.59 29.54 13.75
C ARG A 778 6.74 30.94 13.17
N ILE A 779 5.62 31.51 12.75
CA ILE A 779 5.53 32.85 12.16
C ILE A 779 4.56 33.72 12.96
N LYS A 780 4.65 35.04 12.81
CA LYS A 780 3.63 35.98 13.30
C LYS A 780 2.66 36.28 12.15
N ALA A 781 1.37 36.13 12.39
CA ALA A 781 0.31 36.49 11.45
C ALA A 781 -0.68 37.47 12.10
N VAL A 782 -1.24 38.37 11.30
CA VAL A 782 -2.28 39.33 11.70
C VAL A 782 -3.64 38.68 11.54
N LEU A 783 -4.48 38.71 12.58
CA LEU A 783 -5.84 38.17 12.49
C LEU A 783 -6.72 39.01 11.55
N ASP A 784 -7.42 38.37 10.63
CA ASP A 784 -8.38 39.05 9.73
C ASP A 784 -9.80 39.11 10.30
N GLU A 785 -10.05 38.42 11.41
CA GLU A 785 -11.33 38.37 12.11
C GLU A 785 -11.15 38.21 13.62
N ASP A 786 -12.24 38.45 14.38
CA ASP A 786 -12.27 38.19 15.81
C ASP A 786 -12.40 36.68 16.08
N ILE A 787 -11.45 36.10 16.85
CA ILE A 787 -11.47 34.68 17.20
C ILE A 787 -11.66 34.51 18.71
N LYS A 788 -12.72 33.80 19.09
CA LYS A 788 -13.04 33.50 20.49
C LYS A 788 -12.00 32.57 21.12
N MET A 789 -11.49 32.94 22.29
CA MET A 789 -10.55 32.12 23.05
C MET A 789 -11.28 31.07 23.89
N ASP A 790 -10.58 29.96 24.17
CA ASP A 790 -11.06 28.93 25.07
C ASP A 790 -10.62 29.26 26.50
N LYS A 791 -11.58 29.24 27.44
CA LYS A 791 -11.34 29.61 28.84
C LYS A 791 -10.37 28.68 29.55
N GLY A 792 -10.37 27.40 29.17
CA GLY A 792 -9.73 26.36 29.95
C GLY A 792 -8.40 25.90 29.39
N ARG A 793 -8.11 26.10 28.09
CA ARG A 793 -6.96 25.51 27.42
C ARG A 793 -6.47 26.37 26.25
N PRO A 794 -5.17 26.36 25.93
CA PRO A 794 -4.69 26.91 24.66
C PRO A 794 -5.27 26.14 23.47
N GLU A 795 -5.56 26.84 22.38
CA GLU A 795 -6.16 26.27 21.18
C GLU A 795 -5.22 26.38 19.96
N TYR A 796 -5.09 25.28 19.24
CA TYR A 796 -4.40 25.21 17.94
C TYR A 796 -5.46 25.29 16.85
N HIS A 797 -5.74 26.53 16.44
CA HIS A 797 -6.87 26.89 15.60
C HIS A 797 -6.48 26.77 14.13
N ARG A 798 -7.25 26.02 13.33
CA ARG A 798 -6.95 25.82 11.91
C ARG A 798 -7.27 27.10 11.15
N ALA A 799 -6.30 27.59 10.38
CA ALA A 799 -6.40 28.82 9.63
C ALA A 799 -5.75 28.73 8.25
N LEU A 800 -6.20 29.63 7.38
CA LEU A 800 -5.53 29.96 6.13
C LEU A 800 -4.71 31.24 6.36
N VAL A 801 -3.41 31.14 6.08
CA VAL A 801 -2.46 32.26 6.09
C VAL A 801 -2.10 32.63 4.66
N ILE A 802 -2.33 33.89 4.31
CA ILE A 802 -2.01 34.47 3.00
C ILE A 802 -1.12 35.70 3.15
N THR A 803 -0.38 36.03 2.10
CA THR A 803 0.29 37.32 1.97
C THR A 803 -0.66 38.31 1.30
N LYS A 804 -0.88 39.49 1.89
CA LYS A 804 -1.67 40.56 1.28
C LYS A 804 -0.78 41.58 0.54
N GLU A 805 -1.40 42.54 -0.14
CA GLU A 805 -0.70 43.58 -0.93
C GLU A 805 0.25 44.46 -0.11
N ASP A 806 0.02 44.58 1.21
CA ASP A 806 0.91 45.27 2.14
C ASP A 806 2.17 44.45 2.51
N GLY A 807 2.31 43.24 1.97
CA GLY A 807 3.41 42.31 2.24
C GLY A 807 3.32 41.61 3.60
N LEU A 808 2.25 41.81 4.37
CA LEU A 808 2.06 41.17 5.67
C LEU A 808 1.29 39.84 5.55
N LEU A 809 1.52 38.96 6.52
CA LEU A 809 0.84 37.68 6.64
C LEU A 809 -0.45 37.84 7.43
N TYR A 810 -1.58 37.48 6.82
CA TYR A 810 -2.90 37.53 7.44
C TYR A 810 -3.46 36.13 7.63
N ALA A 811 -4.06 35.89 8.80
CA ALA A 811 -4.67 34.63 9.18
C ALA A 811 -6.20 34.76 9.26
N SER A 812 -6.90 33.87 8.56
CA SER A 812 -8.35 33.71 8.61
C SER A 812 -8.73 32.31 9.10
N SER A 813 -9.74 32.20 9.96
CA SER A 813 -10.24 30.92 10.45
C SER A 813 -10.83 30.10 9.31
N THR A 814 -10.70 28.77 9.41
CA THR A 814 -11.47 27.86 8.54
C THR A 814 -12.91 27.63 9.03
N GLY A 815 -13.37 28.44 9.99
CA GLY A 815 -14.71 28.36 10.56
C GLY A 815 -14.81 27.33 11.67
N GLY A 816 -15.75 26.38 11.57
CA GLY A 816 -16.12 25.51 12.70
C GLY A 816 -14.98 24.59 13.20
N GLN A 817 -14.45 24.88 14.39
CA GLN A 817 -13.25 24.22 14.95
C GLN A 817 -13.49 22.92 15.74
N ARG A 818 -14.65 22.27 15.63
CA ARG A 818 -14.92 21.01 16.37
C ARG A 818 -13.86 19.95 16.06
N SER A 819 -13.43 19.20 17.08
CA SER A 819 -12.36 18.20 16.97
C SER A 819 -12.69 17.02 16.04
N SER A 820 -13.97 16.71 15.88
CA SER A 820 -14.45 15.66 14.96
C SER A 820 -14.57 16.14 13.51
N ARG A 821 -14.51 17.45 13.24
CA ARG A 821 -14.75 18.01 11.91
C ARG A 821 -13.45 18.09 11.11
N ILE A 822 -13.11 17.00 10.41
CA ILE A 822 -11.93 16.97 9.52
C ILE A 822 -11.97 18.05 8.44
N GLY A 823 -13.17 18.42 7.96
CA GLY A 823 -13.34 19.46 6.94
C GLY A 823 -12.80 20.85 7.33
N SER A 824 -12.50 21.09 8.61
CA SER A 824 -11.79 22.31 9.04
C SER A 824 -10.32 22.39 8.57
N PHE A 825 -9.74 21.29 8.08
CA PHE A 825 -8.43 21.29 7.45
C PHE A 825 -8.48 21.58 5.95
N LYS A 826 -9.68 21.62 5.34
CA LYS A 826 -9.81 22.01 3.93
C LYS A 826 -9.34 23.46 3.78
N GLY A 827 -8.27 23.67 3.02
CA GLY A 827 -7.66 24.98 2.81
C GLY A 827 -6.85 25.52 4.00
N ALA A 828 -6.74 24.78 5.11
CA ALA A 828 -5.88 25.20 6.22
C ALA A 828 -4.42 24.97 5.85
N ASN A 829 -3.59 26.00 5.99
CA ASN A 829 -2.13 25.89 5.85
C ASN A 829 -1.39 26.27 7.14
N ALA A 830 -2.10 26.66 8.20
CA ALA A 830 -1.50 27.00 9.48
C ALA A 830 -2.35 26.61 10.69
N LEU A 831 -1.70 26.49 11.85
CA LEU A 831 -2.31 26.36 13.16
C LEU A 831 -1.99 27.61 13.98
N LEU A 832 -2.99 28.45 14.27
CA LEU A 832 -2.83 29.60 15.16
C LEU A 832 -2.70 29.11 16.60
N CYS A 833 -1.66 29.56 17.29
CA CYS A 833 -1.43 29.29 18.71
C CYS A 833 -2.24 30.29 19.54
N MET A 834 -3.53 30.00 19.73
CA MET A 834 -4.43 30.84 20.50
C MET A 834 -4.18 30.63 22.01
N PRO A 835 -3.99 31.72 22.77
CA PRO A 835 -3.80 31.60 24.22
C PRO A 835 -5.10 31.15 24.90
N GLN A 836 -4.94 30.60 26.11
CA GLN A 836 -6.05 30.38 27.01
C GLN A 836 -6.54 31.71 27.57
N GLY A 837 -7.86 31.95 27.60
CA GLY A 837 -8.41 33.18 28.18
C GLY A 837 -9.91 33.32 27.98
N GLU A 838 -10.48 34.33 28.63
CA GLU A 838 -11.86 34.75 28.38
C GLU A 838 -11.93 35.79 27.26
N GLY A 839 -13.01 35.81 26.49
CA GLY A 839 -13.22 36.78 25.40
C GLY A 839 -12.72 36.29 24.03
N SER A 840 -12.29 37.23 23.20
CA SER A 840 -11.80 36.98 21.83
C SER A 840 -10.53 37.78 21.57
N MET A 841 -9.59 37.20 20.82
CA MET A 841 -8.56 38.01 20.17
C MET A 841 -9.19 38.77 19.01
N LYS A 842 -8.80 40.03 18.85
CA LYS A 842 -9.43 40.97 17.93
C LYS A 842 -8.76 40.98 16.57
N LYS A 843 -9.55 41.25 15.52
CA LYS A 843 -9.03 41.56 14.18
C LYS A 843 -7.92 42.61 14.28
N GLY A 844 -6.82 42.40 13.54
CA GLY A 844 -5.64 43.26 13.54
C GLY A 844 -4.58 42.90 14.59
N GLN A 845 -4.90 42.05 15.57
CA GLN A 845 -3.89 41.57 16.54
C GLN A 845 -2.96 40.53 15.91
N LYS A 846 -1.70 40.51 16.37
CA LYS A 846 -0.71 39.52 15.95
C LYS A 846 -0.80 38.25 16.80
N VAL A 847 -0.79 37.09 16.16
CA VAL A 847 -0.78 35.77 16.78
C VAL A 847 0.36 34.93 16.24
N ASP A 848 0.89 34.01 17.05
CA ASP A 848 1.79 32.98 16.54
C ASP A 848 1.02 31.96 15.71
N ALA A 849 1.58 31.58 14.57
CA ALA A 849 1.04 30.54 13.70
C ALA A 849 2.12 29.53 13.35
N LEU A 850 1.78 28.25 13.40
CA LEU A 850 2.62 27.16 12.92
C LEU A 850 2.23 26.84 11.49
N LEU A 851 3.15 27.06 10.55
CA LEU A 851 2.87 26.92 9.13
C LEU A 851 3.02 25.46 8.69
N MET A 852 1.92 24.81 8.28
CA MET A 852 1.84 23.41 7.84
C MET A 852 2.12 23.22 6.35
N GLY A 853 1.93 24.27 5.54
CA GLY A 853 2.02 24.20 4.09
C GLY A 853 2.51 25.50 3.46
N LYS A 854 2.44 25.61 2.14
CA LYS A 854 2.78 26.84 1.44
C LYS A 854 1.83 27.97 1.86
N LEU A 855 2.31 29.20 1.81
CA LEU A 855 1.45 30.38 1.94
C LEU A 855 0.35 30.30 0.87
N GLY A 856 -0.87 30.61 1.27
CA GLY A 856 -1.99 30.63 0.33
C GLY A 856 -1.84 31.80 -0.64
N GLU A 857 -2.30 31.59 -1.87
CA GLU A 857 -2.42 32.67 -2.84
C GLU A 857 -3.80 33.33 -2.68
N ILE A 858 -3.87 34.62 -2.96
CA ILE A 858 -5.15 35.30 -3.11
C ILE A 858 -5.77 34.73 -4.40
N GLU A 859 -6.83 33.92 -4.30
CA GLU A 859 -7.71 33.69 -5.44
C GLU A 859 -8.25 35.06 -5.85
N ARG A 860 -7.74 35.60 -6.97
CA ARG A 860 -8.25 36.82 -7.60
C ARG A 860 -9.53 36.55 -8.35
#